data_AF-A0A833WPC5-F1
#
_entry.id   AF-A0A833WPC5-F1
#
_cell.length_a   1.000
_cell.length_b   1.000
_cell.length_c   1.000
_cell.angle_alpha   90.00
_cell.angle_beta   90.00
_cell.angle_gamma   90.00
#
_symmetry.space_group_name_H-M   'P 1'
#
loop_
_entity.id
_entity.type
_entity.pdbx_description
1 polymer ?
#
loop_
_entity_poly.entity_id
_entity_poly.type
_entity_poly.pdbx_seq_one_letter_code
_entity_poly.pdbx_strand_id
1 'polypeptide(L)'
;MDQMGRFCWFIFIILVCVQASIIPPCSACLEEEQNALFLLINYPKESFSPSSNLITNKEIHATDCCNWTAVECSNITGRVTLIFIDWLTYWYSWDSAWSSRGSEYWYLNTSLFLPFQELKSLYLYGYRYNFRVSKEGLERLSGLTNLEVLNLYGIPSNDSLLPSLAKIATLKKLYLSGIKEWDYEANYNNSQGFERLSGLSNLEELYLDDNDFNESILPSLGKITSLKKLSLGWNKITGRVPINKGFTMSKLEELDLEGNYNITDVRFICKIAISLKKLYLSDAYLNGRINIQSLERLSCLSKLEEIYLDENDFNESILSSLGKIASLKKLSLMGNKISGKVPINKGFTMSKLEELYLDYNNFTDMRFICKIPSLKKLYLRKAKLNGEINIQELGKLKNLQELYLDGSSINKSFLHKVGVMTSLNVLTMRTCGLNGSLPNQGWCELKNLQELDLGHNHLEGRLPSCLANMTTLRILNLPFNNFNGSISYTLMSSLQSLEYLSLSYNTLVDDTKSQSWTSYSQLKVLLLSSSLARRPTRTIPRFLHYQDKLQAIDLSHNNLVGKFPTWLLENNTRLEILNLRNNTFTNPFHVPYHPNPHIRKIDISNNDLGGPIPTNLGLVFPNLVHLNMSQNAFVGIIPSSLGNLVSLISLDLSSNHLSGTIPGHLGMGCLHLEYLKLSNNNLSGHLFPAKSYLTRLESLFLDHNHFSGKIPYSLSSSADLIAFDFSSNSLSGMLPRWIGNMTNLLEIVLAKNQLEGPIPIELCKVKKIIFLDLSENNLSDFIPLCFNSLNIKHVHLGKNRLSGPITSAFKNSSALVTLDLRHNRLTGNIPDWIGNLSSLSILLLKANHLQGMIPIPICLLGNLTMLDLSNNKFTGPIPHCLNKISFGPTDQKSNLGSTGGYTFGKSTYFETKTQILYETEDDDYFLNVDAQQEVEFTTKRNTYSYKAGDILNLLSGIDLSCNCLSGEIPLELGYLSNIHALNLSHNNLIGSIPTTFSNLKEIESLDLSHNKLNGSIPPQLIELNFLAVFSVADNNLSGRTPERKGQFGTFDESSYMGNPLLYGPPLPNTWNKTGLPSKDKREESGGFIDMDFFCISFGVSYTIVLLGIVAVLYINPYWRQVWFSFIEVCITKSFYFFGCDFL
;
A
#
# COMPACT_ATOMS: atom_id res chain seq x y z
N MET A 1 4.92 -64.58 52.71
CA MET A 1 4.65 -63.16 52.40
C MET A 1 5.91 -62.48 51.84
N ASP A 2 6.51 -63.02 50.76
CA ASP A 2 7.82 -62.53 50.25
C ASP A 2 7.88 -62.46 48.72
N GLN A 3 6.74 -62.26 48.05
CA GLN A 3 6.69 -61.99 46.60
C GLN A 3 6.05 -60.65 46.25
N MET A 4 5.12 -60.14 47.07
CA MET A 4 4.50 -58.84 46.80
C MET A 4 5.42 -57.66 47.19
N GLY A 5 6.23 -57.83 48.24
CA GLY A 5 7.22 -56.82 48.65
C GLY A 5 8.36 -56.63 47.63
N ARG A 6 8.83 -57.72 47.02
CA ARG A 6 9.91 -57.66 46.01
C ARG A 6 9.43 -57.07 44.67
N PHE A 7 8.18 -57.31 44.29
CA PHE A 7 7.59 -56.72 43.07
C PHE A 7 7.34 -55.21 43.24
N CYS A 8 6.87 -54.78 44.42
CA CYS A 8 6.72 -53.35 44.74
C CYS A 8 8.08 -52.64 44.84
N TRP A 9 9.12 -53.29 45.36
CA TRP A 9 10.48 -52.72 45.41
C TRP A 9 11.13 -52.62 44.02
N PHE A 10 10.89 -53.58 43.13
CA PHE A 10 11.36 -53.54 41.75
C PHE A 10 10.65 -52.44 40.94
N ILE A 11 9.34 -52.24 41.16
CA ILE A 11 8.59 -51.13 40.56
C ILE A 11 9.03 -49.78 41.14
N PHE A 12 9.37 -49.70 42.43
CA PHE A 12 9.87 -48.47 43.04
C PHE A 12 11.27 -48.10 42.53
N ILE A 13 12.17 -49.07 42.32
CA ILE A 13 13.48 -48.82 41.70
C ILE A 13 13.34 -48.44 40.23
N ILE A 14 12.43 -49.08 39.47
CA ILE A 14 12.16 -48.69 38.09
C ILE A 14 11.53 -47.28 38.04
N LEU A 15 10.65 -46.91 38.96
CA LEU A 15 10.08 -45.56 39.03
C LEU A 15 11.12 -44.51 39.43
N VAL A 16 12.04 -44.82 40.35
CA VAL A 16 13.14 -43.92 40.74
C VAL A 16 14.21 -43.82 39.62
N CYS A 17 14.48 -44.90 38.88
CA CYS A 17 15.38 -44.86 37.72
C CYS A 17 14.72 -44.20 36.49
N VAL A 18 13.40 -44.30 36.31
CA VAL A 18 12.66 -43.61 35.24
C VAL A 18 12.46 -42.12 35.58
N GLN A 19 12.35 -41.74 36.85
CA GLN A 19 12.41 -40.34 37.28
C GLN A 19 13.83 -39.75 37.29
N ALA A 20 14.88 -40.56 37.35
CA ALA A 20 16.27 -40.12 37.16
C ALA A 20 16.74 -40.14 35.69
N SER A 21 15.92 -40.66 34.76
CA SER A 21 16.21 -40.72 33.31
C SER A 21 15.27 -39.86 32.45
N ILE A 22 14.37 -39.09 33.08
CA ILE A 22 13.55 -38.06 32.41
C ILE A 22 13.74 -36.76 33.21
N ILE A 23 14.98 -36.30 33.25
CA ILE A 23 15.28 -34.87 33.34
C ILE A 23 15.53 -34.47 31.88
N PRO A 24 14.71 -33.61 31.27
CA PRO A 24 15.11 -32.96 30.02
C PRO A 24 16.46 -32.29 30.29
N PRO A 25 17.48 -32.35 29.43
CA PRO A 25 18.61 -31.45 29.59
C PRO A 25 18.00 -30.05 29.68
N CYS A 26 18.30 -29.31 30.74
CA CYS A 26 17.74 -27.97 30.98
C CYS A 26 17.77 -27.19 29.66
N SER A 27 16.60 -26.97 29.06
CA SER A 27 16.42 -26.03 27.95
C SER A 27 16.36 -24.65 28.57
N ALA A 28 17.50 -24.23 29.10
CA ALA A 28 17.78 -22.88 29.55
C ALA A 28 19.28 -22.70 29.35
N CYS A 29 19.68 -21.67 28.63
CA CYS A 29 21.08 -21.28 28.57
C CYS A 29 21.65 -21.05 29.99
N LEU A 30 22.95 -21.25 30.16
CA LEU A 30 23.59 -21.11 31.47
C LEU A 30 23.40 -19.69 32.02
N GLU A 31 23.21 -19.58 33.34
CA GLU A 31 22.94 -18.31 34.02
C GLU A 31 24.02 -17.24 33.69
N GLU A 32 25.28 -17.64 33.56
CA GLU A 32 26.38 -16.75 33.16
C GLU A 32 26.24 -16.24 31.72
N GLU A 33 25.80 -17.09 30.77
CA GLU A 33 25.55 -16.72 29.36
C GLU A 33 24.32 -15.82 29.25
N GLN A 34 23.26 -16.12 29.99
CA GLN A 34 22.04 -15.32 30.07
C GLN A 34 22.31 -13.91 30.62
N ASN A 35 23.08 -13.81 31.71
CA ASN A 35 23.45 -12.53 32.32
C ASN A 35 24.31 -11.68 31.36
N ALA A 36 25.25 -12.31 30.66
CA ALA A 36 26.10 -11.64 29.67
C ALA A 36 25.27 -11.11 28.49
N LEU A 37 24.33 -11.91 27.99
CA LEU A 37 23.38 -11.55 26.94
C LEU A 37 22.48 -10.38 27.37
N PHE A 38 21.95 -10.42 28.60
CA PHE A 38 21.17 -9.31 29.17
C PHE A 38 21.98 -8.01 29.24
N LEU A 39 23.26 -8.07 29.63
CA LEU A 39 24.14 -6.91 29.64
C LEU A 39 24.44 -6.37 28.23
N LEU A 40 24.58 -7.25 27.23
CA LEU A 40 24.81 -6.86 25.83
C LEU A 40 23.59 -6.16 25.21
N ILE A 41 22.37 -6.60 25.53
CA ILE A 41 21.12 -5.99 25.04
C ILE A 41 20.88 -4.61 25.64
N ASN A 42 21.23 -4.44 26.91
CA ASN A 42 21.07 -3.18 27.63
C ASN A 42 22.26 -2.21 27.43
N TYR A 43 23.15 -2.50 26.49
CA TYR A 43 24.29 -1.67 26.12
C TYR A 43 23.87 -0.74 24.96
N PRO A 44 23.33 0.48 25.22
CA PRO A 44 23.98 1.60 25.94
C PRO A 44 23.11 2.26 27.03
N LYS A 45 23.76 2.81 28.07
CA LYS A 45 23.09 3.22 29.32
C LYS A 45 22.31 4.54 29.31
N GLU A 46 22.39 5.39 28.28
CA GLU A 46 21.67 6.68 28.29
C GLU A 46 21.14 7.11 26.91
N SER A 47 19.83 7.35 26.85
CA SER A 47 19.14 8.24 25.89
C SER A 47 19.00 7.88 24.41
N PHE A 48 18.96 6.60 24.04
CA PHE A 48 18.36 6.19 22.75
C PHE A 48 17.57 4.89 22.93
N SER A 49 16.27 4.94 22.63
CA SER A 49 15.43 3.74 22.55
C SER A 49 16.08 2.76 21.57
N PRO A 50 16.40 1.52 21.95
CA PRO A 50 16.72 0.50 20.98
C PRO A 50 15.46 0.33 20.13
N SER A 51 15.53 0.65 18.85
CA SER A 51 14.55 0.17 17.88
C SER A 51 14.63 -1.36 17.93
N SER A 52 13.64 -1.97 18.59
CA SER A 52 13.62 -3.38 18.94
C SER A 52 13.39 -4.25 17.70
N ASN A 53 14.46 -4.61 17.00
CA ASN A 53 14.49 -5.76 16.11
C ASN A 53 15.48 -6.83 16.56
N LEU A 54 16.12 -6.66 17.72
CA LEU A 54 17.05 -7.68 18.20
C LEU A 54 16.38 -8.70 19.09
N ILE A 55 15.66 -8.24 20.13
CA ILE A 55 15.03 -9.10 21.13
C ILE A 55 13.77 -8.35 21.63
N THR A 56 12.61 -8.99 21.57
CA THR A 56 11.33 -8.50 22.07
C THR A 56 11.36 -8.36 23.60
N ASN A 57 10.60 -7.42 24.17
CA ASN A 57 10.41 -7.34 25.64
C ASN A 57 9.86 -8.64 26.27
N LYS A 58 9.33 -9.57 25.45
CA LYS A 58 8.86 -10.91 25.84
C LYS A 58 10.03 -11.85 26.18
N GLU A 59 11.18 -11.67 25.54
CA GLU A 59 12.38 -12.49 25.69
C GLU A 59 13.24 -12.07 26.89
N ILE A 60 13.17 -10.80 27.33
CA ILE A 60 13.78 -10.30 28.57
C ILE A 60 13.22 -11.00 29.82
N HIS A 61 11.99 -11.52 29.73
CA HIS A 61 11.33 -12.29 30.80
C HIS A 61 11.30 -13.80 30.56
N ALA A 62 11.86 -14.28 29.43
CA ALA A 62 11.98 -15.70 29.16
C ALA A 62 13.21 -16.28 29.88
N THR A 63 13.03 -17.37 30.62
CA THR A 63 14.12 -18.03 31.36
C THR A 63 15.11 -18.76 30.44
N ASP A 64 14.75 -18.98 29.17
CA ASP A 64 15.57 -19.70 28.20
C ASP A 64 15.96 -18.80 27.02
N CYS A 65 17.23 -18.37 26.99
CA CYS A 65 17.75 -17.52 25.93
C CYS A 65 18.01 -18.23 24.60
N CYS A 66 17.87 -19.55 24.53
CA CYS A 66 17.95 -20.31 23.27
C CYS A 66 16.72 -20.13 22.37
N ASN A 67 15.65 -19.52 22.90
CA ASN A 67 14.47 -19.15 22.12
C ASN A 67 14.55 -17.72 21.56
N TRP A 68 15.65 -17.00 21.81
CA TRP A 68 15.80 -15.62 21.37
C TRP A 68 16.12 -15.56 19.87
N THR A 69 15.46 -14.68 19.13
CA THR A 69 15.63 -14.58 17.66
C THR A 69 17.06 -14.28 17.21
N ALA A 70 17.87 -13.70 18.10
CA ALA A 70 19.24 -13.29 17.83
C ALA A 70 20.30 -14.30 18.34
N VAL A 71 19.87 -15.44 18.89
CA VAL A 71 20.73 -16.42 19.56
C VAL A 71 20.41 -17.82 19.05
N GLU A 72 21.43 -18.61 18.71
CA GLU A 72 21.27 -20.05 18.51
C GLU A 72 22.07 -20.81 19.56
N CYS A 73 21.52 -21.92 20.03
CA CYS A 73 22.18 -22.80 20.99
C CYS A 73 22.46 -24.19 20.41
N SER A 74 23.45 -24.87 21.00
CA SER A 74 23.72 -26.28 20.76
C SER A 74 22.57 -27.15 21.24
N ASN A 75 21.99 -27.94 20.34
CA ASN A 75 20.95 -28.93 20.65
C ASN A 75 21.41 -30.05 21.60
N ILE A 76 22.71 -30.12 21.93
CA ILE A 76 23.30 -31.15 22.80
C ILE A 76 23.61 -30.59 24.19
N THR A 77 24.21 -29.40 24.25
CA THR A 77 24.75 -28.80 25.49
C THR A 77 23.91 -27.66 26.03
N GLY A 78 22.97 -27.11 25.23
CA GLY A 78 22.16 -25.95 25.59
C GLY A 78 22.93 -24.63 25.65
N ARG A 79 24.23 -24.62 25.29
CA ARG A 79 25.06 -23.41 25.28
C ARG A 79 24.89 -22.62 24.00
N VAL A 80 25.09 -21.31 24.10
CA VAL A 80 25.04 -20.39 22.95
C VAL A 80 26.16 -20.66 21.95
N THR A 81 25.79 -20.90 20.69
CA THR A 81 26.69 -21.15 19.56
C THR A 81 26.72 -20.03 18.54
N LEU A 82 25.66 -19.21 18.44
CA LEU A 82 25.60 -18.05 17.55
C LEU A 82 25.00 -16.87 18.29
N ILE A 83 25.59 -15.69 18.11
CA ILE A 83 25.02 -14.41 18.54
C ILE A 83 24.98 -13.48 17.33
N PHE A 84 23.80 -12.93 17.06
CA PHE A 84 23.56 -11.90 16.07
C PHE A 84 23.18 -10.59 16.77
N ILE A 85 23.94 -9.53 16.54
CA ILE A 85 23.64 -8.21 17.06
C ILE A 85 23.71 -7.21 15.92
N ASP A 86 22.60 -6.52 15.71
CA ASP A 86 22.40 -5.54 14.67
C ASP A 86 21.88 -4.23 15.26
N TRP A 87 22.77 -3.25 15.34
CA TRP A 87 22.45 -1.90 15.81
C TRP A 87 21.91 -0.98 14.69
N LEU A 88 21.40 -1.55 13.59
CA LEU A 88 20.75 -0.81 12.51
C LEU A 88 19.51 -0.05 13.01
N THR A 89 19.69 1.25 13.24
CA THR A 89 18.59 2.23 13.17
C THR A 89 18.56 2.80 11.76
N TYR A 90 17.47 2.54 11.03
CA TYR A 90 17.00 3.20 9.80
C TYR A 90 18.00 4.12 9.07
N TRP A 91 18.45 3.68 7.90
CA TRP A 91 19.02 4.54 6.88
C TRP A 91 17.88 5.12 6.04
N TYR A 92 17.42 6.34 6.34
CA TYR A 92 16.89 7.32 5.37
C TYR A 92 16.58 8.63 6.11
N SER A 93 17.61 9.39 6.46
CA SER A 93 17.50 10.86 6.51
C SER A 93 18.86 11.48 6.22
N TRP A 94 19.22 11.57 4.94
CA TRP A 94 20.13 12.62 4.52
C TRP A 94 19.35 13.93 4.47
N ASP A 95 19.16 14.53 5.65
CA ASP A 95 19.22 15.99 5.75
C ASP A 95 19.43 16.48 7.19
N SER A 96 20.55 17.19 7.37
CA SER A 96 20.71 18.33 8.29
C SER A 96 20.59 18.15 9.82
N ALA A 97 21.35 17.22 10.41
CA ALA A 97 21.74 17.32 11.83
C ALA A 97 23.26 17.45 12.00
N TRP A 98 23.90 18.25 11.15
CA TRP A 98 25.24 18.77 11.43
C TRP A 98 25.09 20.08 12.19
N SER A 99 24.96 19.99 13.51
CA SER A 99 25.44 21.04 14.41
C SER A 99 25.51 20.55 15.85
N SER A 100 26.75 20.30 16.27
CA SER A 100 27.25 20.60 17.61
C SER A 100 26.42 20.11 18.80
N ARG A 101 26.68 18.88 19.24
CA ARG A 101 26.71 18.50 20.66
C ARG A 101 27.55 17.24 20.85
N GLY A 102 28.67 17.38 21.57
CA GLY A 102 29.34 16.33 22.35
C GLY A 102 29.72 15.02 21.65
N SER A 103 30.99 14.90 21.28
CA SER A 103 31.64 13.65 20.87
C SER A 103 31.75 12.65 22.02
N GLU A 104 30.81 11.73 22.15
CA GLU A 104 31.01 10.51 22.93
C GLU A 104 30.91 9.30 22.00
N TYR A 105 32.06 8.70 21.70
CA TYR A 105 32.15 7.40 21.04
C TYR A 105 31.74 6.31 22.01
N TRP A 106 30.87 5.39 21.57
CA TRP A 106 30.42 4.25 22.36
C TRP A 106 31.29 3.04 22.05
N TYR A 107 32.00 2.53 23.04
CA TYR A 107 32.89 1.39 22.87
C TYR A 107 32.21 0.10 23.32
N LEU A 108 32.02 -0.88 22.43
CA LEU A 108 31.57 -2.21 22.83
C LEU A 108 32.59 -2.87 23.77
N ASN A 109 32.14 -3.31 24.94
CA ASN A 109 32.93 -4.13 25.84
C ASN A 109 32.80 -5.61 25.43
N THR A 110 33.73 -6.07 24.60
CA THR A 110 33.75 -7.45 24.09
C THR A 110 34.05 -8.50 25.18
N SER A 111 34.45 -8.11 26.39
CA SER A 111 34.59 -9.04 27.52
C SER A 111 33.26 -9.69 27.88
N LEU A 112 32.14 -9.04 27.53
CA LEU A 112 30.80 -9.57 27.68
C LEU A 112 30.58 -10.84 26.83
N PHE A 113 31.43 -11.15 25.85
CA PHE A 113 31.31 -12.38 25.07
C PHE A 113 32.08 -13.57 25.66
N LEU A 114 32.96 -13.35 26.65
CA LEU A 114 33.78 -14.41 27.25
C LEU A 114 32.97 -15.54 27.93
N PRO A 115 31.77 -15.30 28.50
CA PRO A 115 30.96 -16.38 29.06
C PRO A 115 30.49 -17.43 28.04
N PHE A 116 30.40 -17.08 26.75
CA PHE A 116 29.92 -17.98 25.69
C PHE A 116 31.03 -18.92 25.18
N GLN A 117 31.37 -19.93 25.97
CA GLN A 117 32.51 -20.83 25.69
C GLN A 117 32.33 -21.69 24.42
N GLU A 118 31.10 -21.97 24.00
CA GLU A 118 30.77 -22.71 22.78
C GLU A 118 30.44 -21.80 21.58
N LEU A 119 30.64 -20.48 21.70
CA LEU A 119 30.33 -19.53 20.65
C LEU A 119 31.18 -19.80 19.39
N LYS A 120 30.48 -20.11 18.29
CA LYS A 120 31.06 -20.37 16.97
C LYS A 120 30.92 -19.19 16.02
N SER A 121 29.85 -18.40 16.16
CA SER A 121 29.55 -17.31 15.23
C SER A 121 29.10 -16.06 15.95
N LEU A 122 29.78 -14.95 15.68
CA LEU A 122 29.47 -13.64 16.25
C LEU A 122 29.27 -12.62 15.13
N TYR A 123 28.04 -12.14 15.00
CA TYR A 123 27.68 -11.11 14.04
C TYR A 123 27.42 -9.80 14.77
N LEU A 124 28.21 -8.78 14.44
CA LEU A 124 28.11 -7.43 15.00
C LEU A 124 27.98 -6.43 13.83
N TYR A 125 26.76 -5.97 13.59
CA TYR A 125 26.47 -4.96 12.56
C TYR A 125 26.27 -3.59 13.19
N GLY A 126 26.90 -2.56 12.65
CA GLY A 126 26.65 -1.19 13.11
C GLY A 126 27.02 -0.15 12.08
N TYR A 127 26.05 0.65 11.62
CA TYR A 127 26.30 1.79 10.70
C TYR A 127 26.30 3.16 11.41
N ARG A 128 26.29 3.20 12.76
CA ARG A 128 26.23 4.47 13.50
C ARG A 128 27.60 5.13 13.60
N TYR A 129 27.65 6.42 13.23
CA TYR A 129 28.84 7.28 13.26
C TYR A 129 29.62 7.33 14.60
N ASN A 130 28.98 6.99 15.72
CA ASN A 130 29.60 7.05 17.07
C ASN A 130 29.88 5.68 17.71
N PHE A 131 29.55 4.56 17.05
CA PHE A 131 29.80 3.22 17.63
C PHE A 131 31.19 2.71 17.25
N ARG A 132 31.97 2.26 18.24
CA ARG A 132 33.31 1.69 18.04
C ARG A 132 33.49 0.44 18.90
N VAL A 133 34.48 -0.38 18.58
CA VAL A 133 34.90 -1.50 19.43
C VAL A 133 36.23 -1.14 20.07
N SER A 134 36.37 -1.34 21.39
CA SER A 134 37.59 -0.99 22.11
C SER A 134 38.78 -1.88 21.68
N LYS A 135 39.98 -1.29 21.59
CA LYS A 135 41.24 -1.98 21.24
C LYS A 135 41.56 -3.14 22.18
N GLU A 136 41.46 -2.91 23.49
CA GLU A 136 41.70 -3.93 24.52
C GLU A 136 40.60 -5.00 24.56
N GLY A 137 39.44 -4.69 23.98
CA GLY A 137 38.31 -5.60 23.90
C GLY A 137 38.53 -6.73 22.88
N LEU A 138 38.79 -6.41 21.61
CA LEU A 138 38.84 -7.43 20.55
C LEU A 138 39.88 -8.52 20.80
N GLU A 139 41.01 -8.18 21.43
CA GLU A 139 42.01 -9.17 21.83
C GLU A 139 41.47 -10.22 22.79
N ARG A 140 40.50 -9.87 23.65
CA ARG A 140 39.89 -10.81 24.60
C ARG A 140 39.06 -11.89 23.90
N LEU A 141 38.55 -11.62 22.70
CA LEU A 141 37.86 -12.65 21.90
C LEU A 141 38.79 -13.81 21.52
N SER A 142 40.12 -13.66 21.60
CA SER A 142 41.06 -14.79 21.46
C SER A 142 40.89 -15.85 22.54
N GLY A 143 40.25 -15.52 23.67
CA GLY A 143 39.85 -16.49 24.69
C GLY A 143 38.70 -17.42 24.27
N LEU A 144 37.98 -17.09 23.19
CA LEU A 144 36.91 -17.93 22.64
C LEU A 144 37.50 -18.99 21.71
N THR A 145 37.76 -20.16 22.26
CA THR A 145 38.46 -21.26 21.57
C THR A 145 37.66 -21.92 20.44
N ASN A 146 36.38 -21.59 20.29
CA ASN A 146 35.49 -22.15 19.27
C ASN A 146 35.03 -21.13 18.21
N LEU A 147 35.47 -19.87 18.28
CA LEU A 147 34.95 -18.81 17.42
C LEU A 147 35.45 -18.96 15.97
N GLU A 148 34.58 -19.37 15.06
CA GLU A 148 34.90 -19.61 13.65
C GLU A 148 34.46 -18.46 12.73
N VAL A 149 33.40 -17.74 13.07
CA VAL A 149 32.85 -16.65 12.24
C VAL A 149 32.79 -15.37 13.06
N LEU A 150 33.39 -14.31 12.53
CA LEU A 150 33.29 -12.96 13.10
C LEU A 150 32.90 -11.96 12.02
N ASN A 151 31.79 -11.28 12.22
CA ASN A 151 31.33 -10.22 11.33
C ASN A 151 31.32 -8.88 12.08
N LEU A 152 32.05 -7.90 11.55
CA LEU A 152 32.18 -6.54 12.08
C LEU A 152 31.71 -5.49 11.05
N TYR A 153 30.76 -5.86 10.19
CA TYR A 153 30.28 -5.01 9.10
C TYR A 153 29.88 -3.62 9.60
N GLY A 154 30.38 -2.58 8.93
CA GLY A 154 30.04 -1.18 9.19
C GLY A 154 30.70 -0.57 10.41
N ILE A 155 31.39 -1.35 11.25
CA ILE A 155 32.03 -0.85 12.47
C ILE A 155 33.31 -0.09 12.08
N PRO A 156 33.40 1.24 12.35
CA PRO A 156 34.58 2.03 12.02
C PRO A 156 35.84 1.44 12.66
N SER A 157 36.83 1.16 11.82
CA SER A 157 38.10 0.60 12.26
C SER A 157 39.14 1.69 12.57
N ASN A 158 40.13 1.34 13.39
CA ASN A 158 41.36 2.13 13.56
C ASN A 158 42.58 1.24 13.24
N ASP A 159 43.77 1.83 13.17
CA ASP A 159 45.04 1.12 12.84
C ASP A 159 45.36 -0.09 13.77
N SER A 160 44.65 -0.26 14.88
CA SER A 160 44.86 -1.34 15.86
C SER A 160 43.90 -2.54 15.75
N LEU A 161 42.96 -2.53 14.80
CA LEU A 161 41.99 -3.62 14.59
C LEU A 161 42.66 -4.94 14.15
N LEU A 162 43.48 -4.88 13.09
CA LEU A 162 44.08 -6.08 12.48
C LEU A 162 45.04 -6.86 13.41
N PRO A 163 45.92 -6.22 14.20
CA PRO A 163 46.71 -6.92 15.21
C PRO A 163 45.89 -7.69 16.25
N SER A 164 44.70 -7.17 16.61
CA SER A 164 43.83 -7.79 17.62
C SER A 164 43.12 -9.02 17.04
N LEU A 165 42.62 -8.92 15.81
CA LEU A 165 42.00 -10.03 15.08
C LEU A 165 42.98 -11.18 14.81
N ALA A 166 44.25 -10.85 14.54
CA ALA A 166 45.30 -11.85 14.31
C ALA A 166 45.55 -12.78 15.52
N LYS A 167 45.08 -12.43 16.72
CA LYS A 167 45.17 -13.27 17.92
C LYS A 167 44.08 -14.35 18.00
N ILE A 168 43.02 -14.25 17.19
CA ILE A 168 41.87 -15.18 17.21
C ILE A 168 42.11 -16.32 16.21
N ALA A 169 43.01 -17.24 16.56
CA ALA A 169 43.52 -18.29 15.65
C ALA A 169 42.45 -19.29 15.13
N THR A 170 41.25 -19.28 15.72
CA THR A 170 40.12 -20.17 15.41
C THR A 170 39.29 -19.70 14.22
N LEU A 171 39.43 -18.43 13.80
CA LEU A 171 38.59 -17.84 12.75
C LEU A 171 38.77 -18.56 11.42
N LYS A 172 37.62 -18.91 10.81
CA LYS A 172 37.47 -19.40 9.44
C LYS A 172 36.84 -18.38 8.51
N LYS A 173 35.94 -17.52 9.00
CA LYS A 173 35.29 -16.47 8.22
C LYS A 173 35.37 -15.12 8.94
N LEU A 174 35.76 -14.09 8.20
CA LEU A 174 35.90 -12.73 8.73
C LEU A 174 35.25 -11.71 7.79
N TYR A 175 34.30 -10.94 8.31
CA TYR A 175 33.66 -9.85 7.57
C TYR A 175 34.12 -8.50 8.11
N LEU A 176 34.71 -7.71 7.22
CA LEU A 176 35.28 -6.38 7.45
C LEU A 176 34.79 -5.42 6.35
N SER A 177 33.58 -5.62 5.86
CA SER A 177 32.98 -4.76 4.84
C SER A 177 32.50 -3.45 5.50
N GLY A 178 32.67 -2.31 4.83
CA GLY A 178 32.22 -1.00 5.34
C GLY A 178 32.99 -0.45 6.56
N ILE A 179 34.25 -0.81 6.78
CA ILE A 179 35.04 -0.43 7.98
C ILE A 179 35.73 0.95 7.88
N LYS A 180 35.32 1.76 6.90
CA LYS A 180 35.81 3.13 6.64
C LYS A 180 35.56 4.06 7.84
N GLU A 181 36.56 4.86 8.20
CA GLU A 181 36.37 5.95 9.16
C GLU A 181 35.72 7.13 8.42
N TRP A 182 34.52 7.55 8.84
CA TRP A 182 33.72 8.58 8.14
C TRP A 182 34.23 10.01 8.34
N ASP A 183 35.49 10.19 8.71
CA ASP A 183 36.06 11.51 8.87
C ASP A 183 36.31 12.11 7.47
N TYR A 184 35.51 13.11 7.11
CA TYR A 184 35.53 13.77 5.79
C TYR A 184 36.90 14.37 5.42
N GLU A 185 37.85 14.42 6.36
CA GLU A 185 39.20 14.96 6.18
C GLU A 185 40.33 13.90 6.20
N ALA A 186 40.05 12.64 6.51
CA ALA A 186 41.09 11.62 6.71
C ALA A 186 41.30 10.73 5.46
N ASN A 187 42.34 11.04 4.68
CA ASN A 187 42.74 10.33 3.47
C ASN A 187 43.45 9.00 3.82
N TYR A 188 42.75 8.02 4.41
CA TYR A 188 43.32 6.72 4.82
C TYR A 188 43.48 5.75 3.63
N ASN A 189 44.51 5.96 2.82
CA ASN A 189 45.01 4.98 1.85
C ASN A 189 45.96 3.94 2.52
N ASN A 190 45.61 3.41 3.70
CA ASN A 190 46.52 2.51 4.42
C ASN A 190 46.17 1.03 4.19
N SER A 191 46.64 0.48 3.06
CA SER A 191 46.64 -0.95 2.76
C SER A 191 47.66 -1.78 3.58
N GLN A 192 48.35 -1.13 4.52
CA GLN A 192 49.38 -1.74 5.38
C GLN A 192 48.75 -2.36 6.63
N GLY A 193 49.14 -3.60 6.96
CA GLY A 193 48.72 -4.27 8.19
C GLY A 193 47.92 -5.55 7.98
N PHE A 194 47.30 -5.75 6.81
CA PHE A 194 46.56 -6.99 6.50
C PHE A 194 47.46 -8.23 6.46
N GLU A 195 48.76 -8.06 6.22
CA GLU A 195 49.74 -9.13 6.36
C GLU A 195 49.78 -9.74 7.77
N ARG A 196 49.30 -9.02 8.80
CA ARG A 196 49.24 -9.53 10.18
C ARG A 196 48.23 -10.65 10.34
N LEU A 197 47.20 -10.70 9.49
CA LEU A 197 46.23 -11.79 9.46
C LEU A 197 46.83 -13.09 8.89
N SER A 198 48.04 -13.06 8.32
CA SER A 198 48.70 -14.28 7.79
C SER A 198 48.97 -15.35 8.84
N GLY A 199 48.98 -15.01 10.13
CA GLY A 199 49.06 -15.96 11.23
C GLY A 199 47.78 -16.80 11.43
N LEU A 200 46.65 -16.38 10.86
CA LEU A 200 45.37 -17.07 10.96
C LEU A 200 45.29 -18.23 9.96
N SER A 201 45.98 -19.33 10.29
CA SER A 201 46.08 -20.50 9.39
C SER A 201 44.75 -21.19 9.03
N ASN A 202 43.69 -20.93 9.79
CA ASN A 202 42.34 -21.46 9.56
C ASN A 202 41.43 -20.52 8.75
N LEU A 203 41.87 -19.28 8.46
CA LEU A 203 41.02 -18.27 7.82
C LEU A 203 40.78 -18.63 6.34
N GLU A 204 39.57 -19.04 6.00
CA GLU A 204 39.19 -19.49 4.66
C GLU A 204 38.40 -18.43 3.87
N GLU A 205 37.60 -17.60 4.54
CA GLU A 205 36.77 -16.58 3.88
C GLU A 205 37.02 -15.19 4.48
N LEU A 206 37.27 -14.22 3.60
CA LEU A 206 37.49 -12.82 3.98
C LEU A 206 36.65 -11.89 3.12
N TYR A 207 35.80 -11.07 3.76
CA TYR A 207 34.92 -10.12 3.09
C TYR A 207 35.36 -8.69 3.42
N LEU A 208 35.67 -7.91 2.39
CA LEU A 208 36.22 -6.54 2.46
C LEU A 208 35.44 -5.57 1.57
N ASP A 209 34.18 -5.87 1.29
CA ASP A 209 33.32 -5.10 0.38
C ASP A 209 33.01 -3.69 0.92
N ASP A 210 32.57 -2.78 0.05
CA ASP A 210 32.18 -1.40 0.42
C ASP A 210 33.26 -0.64 1.24
N ASN A 211 34.51 -0.76 0.79
CA ASN A 211 35.65 -0.05 1.35
C ASN A 211 36.34 0.78 0.26
N ASP A 212 37.39 1.51 0.63
CA ASP A 212 38.18 2.33 -0.29
C ASP A 212 39.49 1.66 -0.77
N PHE A 213 39.58 0.33 -0.69
CA PHE A 213 40.81 -0.38 -1.02
C PHE A 213 41.14 -0.32 -2.52
N ASN A 214 42.41 -0.09 -2.83
CA ASN A 214 42.96 -0.19 -4.19
C ASN A 214 43.91 -1.39 -4.31
N GLU A 215 44.49 -1.63 -5.49
CA GLU A 215 45.33 -2.81 -5.76
C GLU A 215 46.55 -2.99 -4.82
N SER A 216 46.93 -1.98 -4.04
CA SER A 216 48.02 -2.09 -3.06
C SER A 216 47.72 -3.02 -1.88
N ILE A 217 46.46 -3.41 -1.65
CA ILE A 217 46.08 -4.38 -0.60
C ILE A 217 46.42 -5.83 -0.96
N LEU A 218 46.46 -6.15 -2.26
CA LEU A 218 46.59 -7.52 -2.76
C LEU A 218 47.88 -8.23 -2.30
N PRO A 219 49.07 -7.60 -2.27
CA PRO A 219 50.28 -8.24 -1.72
C PRO A 219 50.15 -8.64 -0.25
N SER A 220 49.45 -7.85 0.57
CA SER A 220 49.24 -8.13 2.00
C SER A 220 48.30 -9.32 2.19
N LEU A 221 47.20 -9.37 1.41
CA LEU A 221 46.26 -10.48 1.39
C LEU A 221 46.90 -11.77 0.85
N GLY A 222 47.83 -11.64 -0.11
CA GLY A 222 48.58 -12.77 -0.65
C GLY A 222 49.43 -13.53 0.38
N LYS A 223 49.68 -12.97 1.57
CA LYS A 223 50.35 -13.69 2.66
C LYS A 223 49.40 -14.60 3.45
N ILE A 224 48.09 -14.43 3.31
CA ILE A 224 47.06 -15.25 3.96
C ILE A 224 46.81 -16.50 3.11
N THR A 225 47.72 -17.47 3.20
CA THR A 225 47.75 -18.64 2.30
C THR A 225 46.60 -19.64 2.47
N SER A 226 45.75 -19.47 3.49
CA SER A 226 44.59 -20.29 3.80
C SER A 226 43.32 -19.89 3.04
N LEU A 227 43.26 -18.68 2.48
CA LEU A 227 42.04 -18.14 1.87
C LEU A 227 41.53 -18.99 0.68
N LYS A 228 40.24 -19.31 0.74
CA LYS A 228 39.43 -19.93 -0.31
C LYS A 228 38.43 -18.95 -0.93
N LYS A 229 37.92 -17.98 -0.17
CA LYS A 229 37.03 -16.93 -0.67
C LYS A 229 37.51 -15.54 -0.26
N LEU A 230 37.52 -14.62 -1.21
CA LEU A 230 37.88 -13.22 -1.00
C LEU A 230 36.85 -12.32 -1.67
N SER A 231 36.24 -11.44 -0.89
CA SER A 231 35.29 -10.44 -1.36
C SER A 231 35.91 -9.06 -1.32
N LEU A 232 35.98 -8.39 -2.47
CA LEU A 232 36.52 -7.05 -2.67
C LEU A 232 35.53 -6.19 -3.47
N GLY A 233 34.23 -6.50 -3.41
CA GLY A 233 33.20 -5.76 -4.12
C GLY A 233 33.14 -4.29 -3.67
N TRP A 234 32.68 -3.40 -4.55
CA TRP A 234 32.46 -1.98 -4.26
C TRP A 234 33.69 -1.28 -3.65
N ASN A 235 34.87 -1.55 -4.23
CA ASN A 235 36.16 -0.95 -3.85
C ASN A 235 36.75 -0.12 -5.02
N LYS A 236 38.03 0.27 -4.92
CA LYS A 236 38.77 1.08 -5.90
C LYS A 236 39.81 0.26 -6.68
N ILE A 237 39.59 -1.04 -6.90
CA ILE A 237 40.51 -1.91 -7.63
C ILE A 237 40.50 -1.56 -9.13
N THR A 238 41.67 -1.26 -9.71
CA THR A 238 41.77 -0.88 -11.13
C THR A 238 42.34 -1.96 -12.05
N GLY A 239 42.91 -3.03 -11.47
CA GLY A 239 43.59 -4.11 -12.19
C GLY A 239 45.03 -3.80 -12.63
N ARG A 240 45.55 -2.59 -12.37
CA ARG A 240 46.93 -2.18 -12.69
C ARG A 240 47.95 -2.69 -11.67
N VAL A 241 47.96 -4.01 -11.42
CA VAL A 241 48.85 -4.62 -10.42
C VAL A 241 50.30 -4.64 -10.95
N PRO A 242 51.28 -4.02 -10.25
CA PRO A 242 52.68 -4.11 -10.65
C PRO A 242 53.17 -5.55 -10.51
N ILE A 243 53.37 -6.20 -11.66
CA ILE A 243 53.70 -7.62 -11.84
C ILE A 243 54.99 -8.04 -11.10
N ASN A 244 55.80 -7.09 -10.66
CA ASN A 244 57.15 -7.32 -10.13
C ASN A 244 57.19 -7.69 -8.63
N LYS A 245 56.03 -7.79 -7.94
CA LYS A 245 55.93 -8.28 -6.55
C LYS A 245 55.23 -9.65 -6.56
N GLY A 246 55.99 -10.75 -6.51
CA GLY A 246 55.50 -12.13 -6.65
C GLY A 246 54.70 -12.67 -5.46
N PHE A 247 53.42 -12.30 -5.34
CA PHE A 247 52.46 -12.90 -4.39
C PHE A 247 51.39 -13.71 -5.13
N THR A 248 50.88 -14.77 -4.51
CA THR A 248 49.82 -15.63 -5.06
C THR A 248 48.93 -16.19 -3.95
N MET A 249 47.62 -16.24 -4.19
CA MET A 249 46.61 -16.84 -3.34
C MET A 249 46.21 -18.18 -3.94
N SER A 250 47.10 -19.17 -3.84
CA SER A 250 47.02 -20.43 -4.58
C SER A 250 45.84 -21.33 -4.19
N LYS A 251 45.22 -21.12 -3.03
CA LYS A 251 44.03 -21.83 -2.55
C LYS A 251 42.71 -21.09 -2.85
N LEU A 252 42.77 -19.87 -3.40
CA LEU A 252 41.59 -19.06 -3.64
C LEU A 252 40.70 -19.71 -4.71
N GLU A 253 39.47 -20.02 -4.34
CA GLU A 253 38.44 -20.65 -5.17
C GLU A 253 37.35 -19.64 -5.58
N GLU A 254 37.10 -18.59 -4.80
CA GLU A 254 36.08 -17.58 -5.07
C GLU A 254 36.64 -16.16 -4.88
N LEU A 255 36.42 -15.30 -5.87
CA LEU A 255 36.86 -13.91 -5.88
C LEU A 255 35.72 -13.02 -6.35
N ASP A 256 35.32 -12.09 -5.50
CA ASP A 256 34.34 -11.06 -5.83
C ASP A 256 35.02 -9.70 -6.02
N LEU A 257 34.78 -9.10 -7.18
CA LEU A 257 35.26 -7.78 -7.61
C LEU A 257 34.11 -6.92 -8.16
N GLU A 258 32.86 -7.24 -7.83
CA GLU A 258 31.66 -6.49 -8.23
C GLU A 258 31.76 -5.00 -7.89
N GLY A 259 31.14 -4.11 -8.65
CA GLY A 259 31.10 -2.66 -8.35
C GLY A 259 32.45 -1.93 -8.40
N ASN A 260 33.54 -2.60 -8.79
CA ASN A 260 34.84 -1.95 -8.98
C ASN A 260 34.90 -1.30 -10.37
N TYR A 261 34.34 -0.10 -10.47
CA TYR A 261 34.08 0.57 -11.75
C TYR A 261 35.31 0.85 -12.62
N ASN A 262 36.52 0.86 -12.05
CA ASN A 262 37.75 1.25 -12.75
C ASN A 262 38.65 0.08 -13.17
N ILE A 263 38.15 -1.17 -13.19
CA ILE A 263 38.95 -2.30 -13.66
C ILE A 263 39.25 -2.12 -15.16
N THR A 264 40.54 -2.02 -15.50
CA THR A 264 41.04 -1.84 -16.89
C THR A 264 41.75 -3.08 -17.45
N ASP A 265 42.09 -4.05 -16.60
CA ASP A 265 42.76 -5.29 -16.98
C ASP A 265 42.45 -6.41 -15.98
N VAL A 266 41.95 -7.56 -16.45
CA VAL A 266 41.65 -8.74 -15.63
C VAL A 266 42.78 -9.78 -15.62
N ARG A 267 43.84 -9.59 -16.42
CA ARG A 267 44.94 -10.58 -16.55
C ARG A 267 45.72 -10.80 -15.25
N PHE A 268 45.64 -9.86 -14.30
CA PHE A 268 46.29 -10.04 -13.01
C PHE A 268 45.69 -11.22 -12.22
N ILE A 269 44.41 -11.55 -12.43
CA ILE A 269 43.72 -12.66 -11.76
C ILE A 269 44.42 -14.00 -12.07
N CYS A 270 44.85 -14.21 -13.31
CA CYS A 270 45.64 -15.39 -13.72
C CYS A 270 46.90 -15.61 -12.87
N LYS A 271 47.47 -14.54 -12.32
CA LYS A 271 48.72 -14.57 -11.55
C LYS A 271 48.45 -14.75 -10.06
N ILE A 272 47.41 -14.09 -9.55
CA ILE A 272 47.13 -14.05 -8.12
C ILE A 272 46.22 -15.18 -7.64
N ALA A 273 45.40 -15.79 -8.52
CA ALA A 273 44.35 -16.72 -8.11
C ALA A 273 44.19 -17.89 -9.09
N ILE A 274 45.23 -18.70 -9.30
CA ILE A 274 45.22 -19.75 -10.33
C ILE A 274 44.23 -20.91 -10.05
N SER A 275 43.80 -21.08 -8.80
CA SER A 275 42.85 -22.13 -8.39
C SER A 275 41.37 -21.69 -8.45
N LEU A 276 41.10 -20.50 -8.97
CA LEU A 276 39.78 -19.88 -8.93
C LEU A 276 38.72 -20.74 -9.64
N LYS A 277 37.57 -20.92 -8.97
CA LYS A 277 36.37 -21.60 -9.45
C LYS A 277 35.22 -20.63 -9.73
N LYS A 278 35.10 -19.53 -8.97
CA LYS A 278 34.04 -18.53 -9.10
C LYS A 278 34.61 -17.12 -9.17
N LEU A 279 34.10 -16.32 -10.10
CA LEU A 279 34.52 -14.93 -10.31
C LEU A 279 33.31 -14.02 -10.50
N TYR A 280 33.18 -13.00 -9.65
CA TYR A 280 32.16 -11.95 -9.78
C TYR A 280 32.80 -10.68 -10.29
N LEU A 281 32.23 -10.13 -11.35
CA LEU A 281 32.68 -8.93 -12.05
C LEU A 281 31.48 -8.07 -12.50
N SER A 282 30.32 -8.24 -11.85
CA SER A 282 29.10 -7.49 -12.14
C SER A 282 29.27 -6.00 -11.83
N ASP A 283 28.50 -5.15 -12.51
CA ASP A 283 28.47 -3.67 -12.33
C ASP A 283 29.87 -3.00 -12.28
N ALA A 284 30.82 -3.51 -13.07
CA ALA A 284 32.19 -3.01 -13.11
C ALA A 284 32.45 -2.08 -14.31
N TYR A 285 31.41 -1.69 -15.06
CA TYR A 285 31.46 -0.89 -16.29
C TYR A 285 32.55 -1.34 -17.28
N LEU A 286 32.71 -2.66 -17.45
CA LEU A 286 33.84 -3.22 -18.19
C LEU A 286 33.78 -2.93 -19.69
N ASN A 287 32.60 -2.74 -20.29
CA ASN A 287 32.49 -2.43 -21.70
C ASN A 287 33.10 -1.05 -22.03
N GLY A 288 34.03 -1.02 -23.01
CA GLY A 288 34.79 0.18 -23.40
C GLY A 288 36.01 0.48 -22.52
N ARG A 289 36.11 -0.06 -21.30
CA ARG A 289 37.27 0.07 -20.40
C ARG A 289 38.24 -1.10 -20.50
N ILE A 290 37.71 -2.30 -20.72
CA ILE A 290 38.48 -3.52 -20.98
C ILE A 290 38.33 -3.87 -22.47
N ASN A 291 39.44 -4.21 -23.14
CA ASN A 291 39.35 -4.87 -24.43
C ASN A 291 38.68 -6.23 -24.20
N ILE A 292 37.44 -6.44 -24.68
CA ILE A 292 36.67 -7.68 -24.51
C ILE A 292 37.46 -8.93 -24.92
N GLN A 293 38.41 -8.82 -25.86
CA GLN A 293 39.30 -9.93 -26.22
C GLN A 293 40.24 -10.32 -25.07
N SER A 294 40.59 -9.41 -24.17
CA SER A 294 41.45 -9.71 -23.01
C SER A 294 40.80 -10.65 -21.98
N LEU A 295 39.46 -10.73 -21.94
CA LEU A 295 38.74 -11.71 -21.10
C LEU A 295 39.00 -13.15 -21.54
N GLU A 296 39.36 -13.38 -22.80
CA GLU A 296 39.78 -14.70 -23.29
C GLU A 296 40.98 -15.25 -22.52
N ARG A 297 41.82 -14.35 -21.97
CA ARG A 297 43.04 -14.73 -21.24
C ARG A 297 42.75 -15.31 -19.86
N LEU A 298 41.52 -15.19 -19.37
CA LEU A 298 41.07 -15.93 -18.19
C LEU A 298 41.04 -17.45 -18.45
N SER A 299 41.23 -17.92 -19.68
CA SER A 299 41.47 -19.35 -19.99
C SER A 299 42.67 -19.95 -19.26
N CYS A 300 43.56 -19.11 -18.71
CA CYS A 300 44.62 -19.53 -17.79
C CYS A 300 44.07 -20.22 -16.52
N LEU A 301 42.83 -19.91 -16.11
CA LEU A 301 42.15 -20.42 -14.92
C LEU A 301 41.43 -21.72 -15.26
N SER A 302 42.18 -22.82 -15.31
CA SER A 302 41.66 -24.13 -15.74
C SER A 302 40.56 -24.73 -14.84
N LYS A 303 40.38 -24.18 -13.64
CA LYS A 303 39.35 -24.58 -12.67
C LYS A 303 38.14 -23.64 -12.63
N LEU A 304 38.10 -22.58 -13.45
CA LEU A 304 37.04 -21.57 -13.38
C LEU A 304 35.71 -22.14 -13.90
N GLU A 305 34.73 -22.31 -13.02
CA GLU A 305 33.43 -22.92 -13.30
C GLU A 305 32.30 -21.89 -13.39
N GLU A 306 32.36 -20.78 -12.64
CA GLU A 306 31.31 -19.77 -12.59
C GLU A 306 31.86 -18.36 -12.84
N ILE A 307 31.21 -17.60 -13.72
CA ILE A 307 31.51 -16.19 -13.97
C ILE A 307 30.20 -15.38 -13.96
N TYR A 308 30.20 -14.27 -13.23
CA TYR A 308 29.11 -13.30 -13.19
C TYR A 308 29.59 -11.96 -13.76
N LEU A 309 28.93 -11.47 -14.80
CA LEU A 309 29.30 -10.29 -15.61
C LEU A 309 28.07 -9.42 -15.87
N ASP A 310 27.17 -9.33 -14.90
CA ASP A 310 25.91 -8.63 -15.03
C ASP A 310 26.13 -7.11 -15.10
N GLU A 311 25.22 -6.37 -15.73
CA GLU A 311 25.20 -4.89 -15.78
C GLU A 311 26.54 -4.26 -16.26
N ASN A 312 27.20 -4.88 -17.25
CA ASN A 312 28.50 -4.42 -17.76
C ASN A 312 28.45 -3.82 -19.16
N ASP A 313 27.25 -3.58 -19.69
CA ASP A 313 27.04 -3.03 -21.03
C ASP A 313 27.60 -3.89 -22.20
N PHE A 314 28.00 -5.15 -21.97
CA PHE A 314 28.62 -5.99 -23.01
C PHE A 314 27.70 -6.23 -24.21
N ASN A 315 28.29 -6.27 -25.41
CA ASN A 315 27.62 -6.73 -26.64
C ASN A 315 27.91 -8.21 -26.90
N GLU A 316 27.34 -8.78 -27.98
CA GLU A 316 27.45 -10.21 -28.31
C GLU A 316 28.87 -10.75 -28.53
N SER A 317 29.89 -9.88 -28.71
CA SER A 317 31.28 -10.32 -28.85
C SER A 317 31.83 -10.98 -27.59
N ILE A 318 31.27 -10.67 -26.42
CA ILE A 318 31.66 -11.24 -25.12
C ILE A 318 31.61 -12.78 -25.11
N LEU A 319 30.60 -13.35 -25.74
CA LEU A 319 30.39 -14.79 -25.83
C LEU A 319 31.53 -15.48 -26.59
N SER A 320 32.11 -14.81 -27.60
CA SER A 320 33.24 -15.35 -28.35
C SER A 320 34.52 -15.39 -27.51
N SER A 321 34.75 -14.39 -26.65
CA SER A 321 35.89 -14.34 -25.73
C SER A 321 35.78 -15.38 -24.62
N LEU A 322 34.62 -15.47 -23.97
CA LEU A 322 34.37 -16.42 -22.88
C LEU A 322 34.28 -17.86 -23.38
N GLY A 323 33.92 -18.06 -24.65
CA GLY A 323 33.83 -19.39 -25.27
C GLY A 323 35.14 -20.17 -25.34
N LYS A 324 36.28 -19.55 -25.01
CA LYS A 324 37.59 -20.23 -24.87
C LYS A 324 37.83 -20.82 -23.48
N ILE A 325 37.01 -20.49 -22.49
CA ILE A 325 37.15 -20.97 -21.11
C ILE A 325 36.39 -22.31 -20.98
N ALA A 326 37.06 -23.40 -21.33
CA ALA A 326 36.44 -24.72 -21.45
C ALA A 326 35.94 -25.35 -20.14
N SER A 327 36.26 -24.76 -18.98
CA SER A 327 35.87 -25.22 -17.64
C SER A 327 34.51 -24.67 -17.18
N LEU A 328 33.96 -23.64 -17.83
CA LEU A 328 32.75 -22.96 -17.38
C LEU A 328 31.52 -23.87 -17.35
N LYS A 329 30.81 -23.83 -16.22
CA LYS A 329 29.52 -24.48 -15.94
C LYS A 329 28.39 -23.47 -15.76
N LYS A 330 28.65 -22.28 -15.22
CA LYS A 330 27.65 -21.22 -15.02
C LYS A 330 28.17 -19.88 -15.56
N LEU A 331 27.33 -19.18 -16.30
CA LEU A 331 27.64 -17.85 -16.85
C LEU A 331 26.44 -16.92 -16.67
N SER A 332 26.66 -15.78 -16.02
CA SER A 332 25.67 -14.71 -15.89
C SER A 332 26.07 -13.48 -16.69
N LEU A 333 25.15 -13.01 -17.53
CA LEU A 333 25.29 -11.83 -18.40
C LEU A 333 23.99 -11.00 -18.37
N MET A 334 23.28 -10.98 -17.24
CA MET A 334 22.05 -10.23 -17.06
C MET A 334 22.30 -8.71 -17.27
N GLY A 335 21.32 -8.00 -17.83
CA GLY A 335 21.37 -6.53 -17.93
C GLY A 335 22.46 -5.98 -18.87
N ASN A 336 22.89 -6.77 -19.86
CA ASN A 336 23.86 -6.34 -20.85
C ASN A 336 23.20 -5.86 -22.16
N LYS A 337 24.01 -5.48 -23.15
CA LYS A 337 23.57 -4.99 -24.48
C LYS A 337 23.68 -6.07 -25.57
N ILE A 338 23.44 -7.33 -25.22
CA ILE A 338 23.62 -8.45 -26.16
C ILE A 338 22.49 -8.45 -27.19
N SER A 339 22.85 -8.30 -28.48
CA SER A 339 21.89 -8.04 -29.56
C SER A 339 21.61 -9.20 -30.52
N GLY A 340 22.47 -10.22 -30.57
CA GLY A 340 22.12 -11.53 -31.15
C GLY A 340 22.87 -12.02 -32.39
N LYS A 341 23.79 -11.27 -33.03
CA LYS A 341 24.67 -11.84 -34.07
C LYS A 341 26.01 -12.30 -33.51
N VAL A 342 26.00 -13.37 -32.71
CA VAL A 342 27.26 -13.93 -32.18
C VAL A 342 28.18 -14.35 -33.34
N PRO A 343 29.38 -13.77 -33.49
CA PRO A 343 30.35 -14.24 -34.47
C PRO A 343 30.93 -15.56 -33.96
N ILE A 344 30.40 -16.69 -34.44
CA ILE A 344 30.90 -18.02 -34.10
C ILE A 344 32.21 -18.24 -34.89
N ASN A 345 33.33 -17.82 -34.32
CA ASN A 345 34.66 -18.10 -34.87
C ASN A 345 35.08 -19.56 -34.61
N LYS A 346 36.02 -20.09 -35.40
CA LYS A 346 36.68 -21.38 -35.11
C LYS A 346 37.31 -21.31 -33.71
N GLY A 347 36.82 -22.12 -32.77
CA GLY A 347 37.33 -22.21 -31.39
C GLY A 347 36.33 -21.88 -30.27
N PHE A 348 35.06 -21.57 -30.58
CA PHE A 348 34.01 -21.47 -29.57
C PHE A 348 33.68 -22.85 -28.98
N THR A 349 33.98 -23.06 -27.69
CA THR A 349 33.73 -24.32 -26.97
C THR A 349 33.21 -24.06 -25.56
N MET A 350 31.89 -23.87 -25.39
CA MET A 350 31.21 -23.87 -24.09
C MET A 350 30.59 -25.24 -23.79
N SER A 351 31.37 -26.31 -23.93
CA SER A 351 30.87 -27.70 -23.90
C SER A 351 30.50 -28.23 -22.51
N LYS A 352 30.86 -27.52 -21.45
CA LYS A 352 30.51 -27.85 -20.05
C LYS A 352 29.49 -26.89 -19.44
N LEU A 353 29.04 -25.87 -20.17
CA LEU A 353 28.15 -24.86 -19.63
C LEU A 353 26.76 -25.46 -19.39
N GLU A 354 26.31 -25.45 -18.14
CA GLU A 354 25.05 -26.02 -17.66
C GLU A 354 24.01 -24.94 -17.35
N GLU A 355 24.43 -23.77 -16.86
CA GLU A 355 23.53 -22.66 -16.52
C GLU A 355 23.94 -21.37 -17.24
N LEU A 356 22.97 -20.70 -17.87
CA LEU A 356 23.17 -19.46 -18.61
C LEU A 356 22.09 -18.44 -18.27
N TYR A 357 22.49 -17.30 -17.74
CA TYR A 357 21.60 -16.19 -17.38
C TYR A 357 21.78 -15.04 -18.38
N LEU A 358 20.69 -14.68 -19.04
CA LEU A 358 20.63 -13.73 -20.14
C LEU A 358 19.45 -12.75 -19.98
N ASP A 359 18.91 -12.64 -18.77
CA ASP A 359 17.79 -11.76 -18.45
C ASP A 359 18.10 -10.31 -18.81
N TYR A 360 17.06 -9.53 -19.12
CA TYR A 360 17.17 -8.10 -19.44
C TYR A 360 18.06 -7.74 -20.65
N ASN A 361 18.30 -8.67 -21.58
CA ASN A 361 19.01 -8.43 -22.85
C ASN A 361 18.04 -8.31 -24.05
N ASN A 362 18.54 -7.93 -25.24
CA ASN A 362 17.72 -7.67 -26.43
C ASN A 362 18.14 -8.49 -27.65
N PHE A 363 17.63 -9.70 -27.80
CA PHE A 363 18.06 -10.63 -28.84
C PHE A 363 17.29 -10.50 -30.16
N THR A 364 18.05 -10.40 -31.26
CA THR A 364 17.55 -10.52 -32.65
C THR A 364 17.73 -11.92 -33.24
N ASP A 365 18.72 -12.69 -32.75
CA ASP A 365 19.00 -14.08 -33.14
C ASP A 365 19.58 -14.85 -31.95
N MET A 366 19.08 -16.07 -31.73
CA MET A 366 19.38 -16.92 -30.57
C MET A 366 20.02 -18.27 -30.95
N ARG A 367 20.39 -18.47 -32.22
CA ARG A 367 20.95 -19.75 -32.71
C ARG A 367 22.26 -20.16 -32.04
N PHE A 368 23.00 -19.22 -31.44
CA PHE A 368 24.24 -19.53 -30.73
C PHE A 368 24.01 -20.46 -29.52
N ILE A 369 22.85 -20.39 -28.87
CA ILE A 369 22.51 -21.25 -27.72
C ILE A 369 22.51 -22.72 -28.13
N CYS A 370 22.15 -23.03 -29.38
CA CYS A 370 22.15 -24.39 -29.91
C CYS A 370 23.56 -24.99 -30.07
N LYS A 371 24.61 -24.17 -29.91
CA LYS A 371 26.02 -24.62 -29.85
C LYS A 371 26.48 -24.96 -28.44
N ILE A 372 25.58 -24.90 -27.45
CA ILE A 372 25.85 -25.21 -26.04
C ILE A 372 25.01 -26.44 -25.63
N PRO A 373 25.33 -27.65 -26.13
CA PRO A 373 24.50 -28.83 -25.93
C PRO A 373 24.46 -29.33 -24.47
N SER A 374 25.37 -28.87 -23.62
CA SER A 374 25.43 -29.19 -22.19
C SER A 374 24.41 -28.42 -21.33
N LEU A 375 23.74 -27.41 -21.90
CA LEU A 375 22.90 -26.48 -21.15
C LEU A 375 21.71 -27.20 -20.50
N LYS A 376 21.54 -26.99 -19.20
CA LYS A 376 20.45 -27.51 -18.36
C LYS A 376 19.47 -26.42 -17.93
N LYS A 377 19.94 -25.20 -17.68
CA LYS A 377 19.09 -24.06 -17.27
C LYS A 377 19.37 -22.83 -18.12
N LEU A 378 18.30 -22.21 -18.60
CA LEU A 378 18.36 -21.00 -19.42
C LEU A 378 17.40 -19.95 -18.88
N TYR A 379 17.94 -18.79 -18.49
CA TYR A 379 17.17 -17.65 -18.00
C TYR A 379 17.15 -16.55 -19.03
N LEU A 380 15.95 -16.16 -19.44
CA LEU A 380 15.68 -15.19 -20.49
C LEU A 380 14.49 -14.31 -20.09
N ARG A 381 14.39 -13.90 -18.83
CA ARG A 381 13.31 -13.03 -18.35
C ARG A 381 13.52 -11.59 -18.83
N LYS A 382 12.42 -10.91 -19.13
CA LYS A 382 12.37 -9.53 -19.66
C LYS A 382 13.32 -9.32 -20.84
N ALA A 383 13.56 -10.37 -21.62
CA ALA A 383 14.36 -10.34 -22.82
C ALA A 383 13.50 -9.87 -23.99
N LYS A 384 14.00 -8.90 -24.76
CA LYS A 384 13.35 -8.47 -26.00
C LYS A 384 13.76 -9.42 -27.12
N LEU A 385 12.88 -10.35 -27.48
CA LEU A 385 13.15 -11.35 -28.51
C LEU A 385 12.53 -10.87 -29.82
N ASN A 386 13.24 -9.97 -30.51
CA ASN A 386 12.75 -9.27 -31.72
C ASN A 386 12.85 -10.12 -33.01
N GLY A 387 13.20 -11.41 -32.89
CA GLY A 387 13.15 -12.41 -33.96
C GLY A 387 12.38 -13.65 -33.48
N GLU A 388 11.83 -14.45 -34.40
CA GLU A 388 11.22 -15.73 -34.02
C GLU A 388 12.24 -16.55 -33.22
N ILE A 389 11.96 -16.83 -31.94
CA ILE A 389 12.63 -17.95 -31.27
C ILE A 389 12.30 -19.17 -32.11
N ASN A 390 13.29 -19.68 -32.85
CA ASN A 390 13.12 -20.94 -33.53
C ASN A 390 13.16 -22.06 -32.48
N ILE A 391 11.98 -22.36 -31.92
CA ILE A 391 11.81 -23.38 -30.88
C ILE A 391 12.25 -24.77 -31.36
N GLN A 392 12.25 -25.05 -32.67
CA GLN A 392 12.81 -26.30 -33.20
C GLN A 392 14.32 -26.38 -32.98
N GLU A 393 15.01 -25.24 -33.03
CA GLU A 393 16.45 -25.15 -32.73
C GLU A 393 16.68 -25.32 -31.21
N LEU A 394 15.91 -24.64 -30.34
CA LEU A 394 16.00 -24.86 -28.90
C LEU A 394 15.68 -26.32 -28.51
N GLY A 395 14.74 -26.97 -29.20
CA GLY A 395 14.41 -28.39 -29.03
C GLY A 395 15.56 -29.36 -29.32
N LYS A 396 16.66 -28.90 -29.92
CA LYS A 396 17.90 -29.69 -30.07
C LYS A 396 18.68 -29.81 -28.76
N LEU A 397 18.44 -28.94 -27.78
CA LEU A 397 19.07 -28.98 -26.46
C LEU A 397 18.43 -30.05 -25.58
N LYS A 398 18.79 -31.31 -25.79
CA LYS A 398 18.21 -32.46 -25.08
C LYS A 398 18.50 -32.52 -23.58
N ASN A 399 19.44 -31.70 -23.09
CA ASN A 399 19.76 -31.58 -21.67
C ASN A 399 19.04 -30.43 -20.97
N LEU A 400 18.33 -29.56 -21.73
CA LEU A 400 17.68 -28.38 -21.16
C LEU A 400 16.47 -28.80 -20.32
N GLN A 401 16.54 -28.53 -19.02
CA GLN A 401 15.56 -28.90 -18.01
C GLN A 401 14.73 -27.68 -17.59
N GLU A 402 15.36 -26.53 -17.39
CA GLU A 402 14.66 -25.33 -16.92
C GLU A 402 14.77 -24.19 -17.94
N LEU A 403 13.62 -23.60 -18.26
CA LEU A 403 13.51 -22.47 -19.17
C LEU A 403 12.62 -21.38 -18.58
N TYR A 404 13.22 -20.21 -18.34
CA TYR A 404 12.52 -19.05 -17.77
C TYR A 404 12.44 -17.93 -18.81
N LEU A 405 11.24 -17.50 -19.16
CA LEU A 405 10.96 -16.51 -20.21
C LEU A 405 10.07 -15.35 -19.74
N ASP A 406 9.87 -15.20 -18.42
CA ASP A 406 8.93 -14.24 -17.84
C ASP A 406 9.17 -12.80 -18.30
N GLY A 407 8.14 -12.09 -18.75
CA GLY A 407 8.23 -10.70 -19.21
C GLY A 407 8.83 -10.55 -20.62
N SER A 408 9.10 -11.65 -21.32
CA SER A 408 9.73 -11.63 -22.63
C SER A 408 8.70 -11.68 -23.77
N SER A 409 9.04 -11.05 -24.90
CA SER A 409 8.20 -11.03 -26.11
C SER A 409 8.26 -12.40 -26.81
N ILE A 410 7.23 -13.23 -26.67
CA ILE A 410 7.20 -14.57 -27.28
C ILE A 410 6.16 -14.63 -28.41
N ASN A 411 6.54 -15.19 -29.55
CA ASN A 411 5.62 -15.43 -30.67
C ASN A 411 4.61 -16.55 -30.32
N LYS A 412 3.31 -16.33 -30.57
CA LYS A 412 2.22 -17.30 -30.30
C LYS A 412 2.44 -18.70 -30.89
N SER A 413 3.20 -18.83 -31.97
CA SER A 413 3.56 -20.13 -32.56
C SER A 413 4.37 -21.03 -31.62
N PHE A 414 4.98 -20.45 -30.57
CA PHE A 414 5.63 -21.18 -29.49
C PHE A 414 4.68 -22.21 -28.86
N LEU A 415 3.41 -21.83 -28.60
CA LEU A 415 2.42 -22.68 -27.94
C LEU A 415 2.12 -23.98 -28.70
N HIS A 416 2.26 -23.99 -30.04
CA HIS A 416 1.98 -25.17 -30.87
C HIS A 416 3.20 -26.06 -31.08
N LYS A 417 4.41 -25.57 -30.78
CA LYS A 417 5.67 -26.24 -31.12
C LYS A 417 6.48 -26.66 -29.90
N VAL A 418 6.03 -26.33 -28.69
CA VAL A 418 6.76 -26.58 -27.43
C VAL A 418 7.12 -28.05 -27.21
N GLY A 419 6.36 -29.00 -27.79
CA GLY A 419 6.57 -30.44 -27.63
C GLY A 419 7.90 -30.99 -28.13
N VAL A 420 8.72 -30.20 -28.83
CA VAL A 420 10.11 -30.57 -29.15
C VAL A 420 11.04 -30.54 -27.92
N MET A 421 10.63 -29.86 -26.84
CA MET A 421 11.41 -29.61 -25.61
C MET A 421 11.08 -30.63 -24.50
N THR A 422 11.05 -31.91 -24.82
CA THR A 422 10.61 -33.00 -23.91
C THR A 422 11.47 -33.21 -22.66
N SER A 423 12.66 -32.61 -22.61
CA SER A 423 13.57 -32.65 -21.46
C SER A 423 13.19 -31.68 -20.34
N LEU A 424 12.28 -30.73 -20.59
CA LEU A 424 11.92 -29.70 -19.61
C LEU A 424 11.21 -30.29 -18.37
N ASN A 425 11.66 -29.85 -17.20
CA ASN A 425 10.98 -30.00 -15.92
C ASN A 425 10.41 -28.66 -15.39
N VAL A 426 10.94 -27.51 -15.79
CA VAL A 426 10.43 -26.18 -15.43
C VAL A 426 10.25 -25.33 -16.68
N LEU A 427 9.07 -24.73 -16.83
CA LEU A 427 8.78 -23.75 -17.87
C LEU A 427 7.98 -22.59 -17.29
N THR A 428 8.55 -21.37 -17.36
CA THR A 428 7.87 -20.13 -16.95
C THR A 428 7.78 -19.15 -18.10
N MET A 429 6.59 -18.61 -18.35
CA MET A 429 6.29 -17.64 -19.40
C MET A 429 5.27 -16.61 -18.92
N ARG A 430 5.48 -16.05 -17.72
CA ARG A 430 4.58 -15.06 -17.12
C ARG A 430 4.67 -13.71 -17.85
N THR A 431 3.58 -12.98 -18.05
CA THR A 431 3.60 -11.62 -18.64
C THR A 431 4.30 -11.56 -20.01
N CYS A 432 4.05 -12.55 -20.88
CA CYS A 432 4.64 -12.63 -22.22
C CYS A 432 3.73 -12.11 -23.34
N GLY A 433 2.51 -11.67 -23.00
CA GLY A 433 1.50 -11.24 -23.97
C GLY A 433 0.94 -12.39 -24.82
N LEU A 434 1.07 -13.64 -24.35
CA LEU A 434 0.59 -14.82 -25.07
C LEU A 434 -0.94 -14.83 -25.15
N ASN A 435 -1.49 -15.24 -26.29
CA ASN A 435 -2.94 -15.35 -26.49
C ASN A 435 -3.33 -16.62 -27.25
N GLY A 436 -4.63 -16.94 -27.24
CA GLY A 436 -5.19 -18.15 -27.84
C GLY A 436 -5.19 -19.36 -26.90
N SER A 437 -5.59 -20.54 -27.42
CA SER A 437 -5.73 -21.76 -26.62
C SER A 437 -4.47 -22.61 -26.54
N LEU A 438 -4.29 -23.33 -25.43
CA LEU A 438 -3.27 -24.37 -25.28
C LEU A 438 -3.68 -25.63 -26.05
N PRO A 439 -2.99 -26.03 -27.14
CA PRO A 439 -3.32 -27.25 -27.88
C PRO A 439 -2.90 -28.52 -27.14
N ASN A 440 -3.59 -29.65 -27.36
CA ASN A 440 -3.10 -30.95 -26.89
C ASN A 440 -1.75 -31.30 -27.56
N GLN A 441 -1.67 -31.19 -28.89
CA GLN A 441 -0.44 -31.44 -29.64
C GLN A 441 0.63 -30.40 -29.25
N GLY A 442 1.82 -30.86 -28.86
CA GLY A 442 2.90 -30.04 -28.33
C GLY A 442 2.99 -30.10 -26.80
N TRP A 443 1.89 -29.90 -26.08
CA TRP A 443 1.92 -29.86 -24.61
C TRP A 443 1.91 -31.25 -23.98
N CYS A 444 1.24 -32.22 -24.60
CA CYS A 444 1.15 -33.59 -24.09
C CYS A 444 2.49 -34.35 -24.13
N GLU A 445 3.46 -33.86 -24.89
CA GLU A 445 4.80 -34.41 -25.02
C GLU A 445 5.72 -34.02 -23.84
N LEU A 446 5.38 -32.97 -23.08
CA LEU A 446 6.17 -32.46 -21.95
C LEU A 446 5.98 -33.27 -20.64
N LYS A 447 6.07 -34.59 -20.72
CA LYS A 447 5.70 -35.50 -19.61
C LYS A 447 6.56 -35.39 -18.35
N ASN A 448 7.72 -34.74 -18.43
CA ASN A 448 8.65 -34.57 -17.31
C ASN A 448 8.43 -33.27 -16.53
N LEU A 449 7.45 -32.44 -16.95
CA LEU A 449 7.22 -31.14 -16.35
C LEU A 449 6.82 -31.27 -14.88
N GLN A 450 7.48 -30.49 -14.03
CA GLN A 450 7.25 -30.38 -12.60
C GLN A 450 6.68 -29.00 -12.24
N GLU A 451 7.07 -27.96 -12.98
CA GLU A 451 6.58 -26.59 -12.77
C GLU A 451 6.19 -25.95 -14.10
N LEU A 452 4.95 -25.46 -14.15
CA LEU A 452 4.40 -24.70 -15.26
C LEU A 452 3.81 -23.39 -14.74
N ASP A 453 4.39 -22.28 -15.18
CA ASP A 453 3.86 -20.93 -14.92
C ASP A 453 3.56 -20.21 -16.23
N LEU A 454 2.28 -19.91 -16.47
CA LEU A 454 1.79 -19.14 -17.62
C LEU A 454 0.96 -17.93 -17.16
N GLY A 455 1.15 -17.46 -15.93
CA GLY A 455 0.33 -16.39 -15.35
C GLY A 455 0.42 -15.05 -16.10
N HIS A 456 -0.58 -14.19 -15.93
CA HIS A 456 -0.62 -12.84 -16.50
C HIS A 456 -0.42 -12.82 -18.02
N ASN A 457 -1.18 -13.65 -18.74
CA ASN A 457 -1.26 -13.67 -20.20
C ASN A 457 -2.73 -13.51 -20.64
N HIS A 458 -3.01 -13.71 -21.92
CA HIS A 458 -4.35 -13.67 -22.52
C HIS A 458 -4.74 -15.05 -23.09
N LEU A 459 -4.29 -16.13 -22.45
CA LEU A 459 -4.58 -17.50 -22.90
C LEU A 459 -6.03 -17.86 -22.63
N GLU A 460 -6.69 -18.53 -23.57
CA GLU A 460 -8.13 -18.83 -23.52
C GLU A 460 -8.45 -20.30 -23.80
N GLY A 461 -9.74 -20.66 -23.74
CA GLY A 461 -10.22 -22.01 -24.00
C GLY A 461 -10.01 -22.98 -22.81
N ARG A 462 -10.12 -24.28 -23.09
CA ARG A 462 -10.00 -25.34 -22.07
C ARG A 462 -8.55 -25.78 -21.91
N LEU A 463 -8.18 -26.16 -20.68
CA LEU A 463 -6.89 -26.79 -20.42
C LEU A 463 -6.73 -28.11 -21.19
N PRO A 464 -5.53 -28.44 -21.72
CA PRO A 464 -5.27 -29.69 -22.42
C PRO A 464 -5.58 -30.90 -21.53
N SER A 465 -6.38 -31.83 -22.04
CA SER A 465 -6.81 -33.02 -21.28
C SER A 465 -5.65 -33.88 -20.79
N CYS A 466 -4.53 -33.87 -21.51
CA CYS A 466 -3.33 -34.62 -21.15
C CYS A 466 -2.54 -34.04 -19.97
N LEU A 467 -2.83 -32.82 -19.51
CA LEU A 467 -2.29 -32.33 -18.25
C LEU A 467 -2.64 -33.29 -17.10
N ALA A 468 -3.77 -34.01 -17.18
CA ALA A 468 -4.12 -35.04 -16.22
C ALA A 468 -3.09 -36.19 -16.16
N ASN A 469 -2.36 -36.45 -17.24
CA ASN A 469 -1.36 -37.52 -17.29
C ASN A 469 0.04 -37.05 -16.88
N MET A 470 0.22 -35.77 -16.52
CA MET A 470 1.51 -35.19 -16.12
C MET A 470 1.75 -35.36 -14.62
N THR A 471 1.87 -36.60 -14.17
CA THR A 471 1.93 -36.96 -12.73
C THR A 471 3.12 -36.39 -11.97
N THR A 472 4.15 -35.90 -12.68
CA THR A 472 5.32 -35.22 -12.10
C THR A 472 5.05 -33.75 -11.75
N LEU A 473 3.92 -33.18 -12.21
CA LEU A 473 3.61 -31.77 -12.02
C LEU A 473 3.34 -31.47 -10.54
N ARG A 474 4.21 -30.63 -9.97
CA ARG A 474 4.14 -30.14 -8.58
C ARG A 474 3.51 -28.76 -8.50
N ILE A 475 3.69 -27.94 -9.55
CA ILE A 475 3.25 -26.55 -9.57
C ILE A 475 2.56 -26.24 -10.89
N LEU A 476 1.33 -25.76 -10.77
CA LEU A 476 0.55 -25.24 -11.89
C LEU A 476 0.07 -23.83 -11.54
N ASN A 477 0.68 -22.82 -12.17
CA ASN A 477 0.40 -21.41 -11.93
C ASN A 477 -0.12 -20.77 -13.22
N LEU A 478 -1.44 -20.53 -13.30
CA LEU A 478 -2.11 -19.96 -14.48
C LEU A 478 -2.96 -18.71 -14.19
N PRO A 479 -2.67 -17.87 -13.17
CA PRO A 479 -3.57 -16.78 -12.80
C PRO A 479 -3.61 -15.69 -13.87
N PHE A 480 -4.65 -14.86 -13.87
CA PHE A 480 -4.83 -13.74 -14.80
C PHE A 480 -4.69 -14.18 -16.27
N ASN A 481 -5.60 -15.06 -16.68
CA ASN A 481 -5.79 -15.52 -18.06
C ASN A 481 -7.30 -15.58 -18.37
N ASN A 482 -7.66 -16.08 -19.54
CA ASN A 482 -9.05 -16.21 -20.01
C ASN A 482 -9.47 -17.69 -20.15
N PHE A 483 -8.87 -18.61 -19.39
CA PHE A 483 -9.25 -20.03 -19.44
C PHE A 483 -10.71 -20.22 -19.05
N ASN A 484 -11.39 -21.14 -19.72
CA ASN A 484 -12.81 -21.43 -19.52
C ASN A 484 -13.10 -22.94 -19.46
N GLY A 485 -14.35 -23.30 -19.18
CA GLY A 485 -14.78 -24.68 -18.97
C GLY A 485 -14.55 -25.15 -17.53
N SER A 486 -14.74 -26.45 -17.28
CA SER A 486 -14.56 -27.03 -15.93
C SER A 486 -13.15 -27.57 -15.71
N ILE A 487 -12.65 -27.42 -14.48
CA ILE A 487 -11.51 -28.21 -14.01
C ILE A 487 -12.03 -29.65 -13.91
N SER A 488 -11.66 -30.49 -14.87
CA SER A 488 -12.13 -31.88 -14.88
C SER A 488 -11.70 -32.60 -13.60
N TYR A 489 -12.61 -33.36 -12.99
CA TYR A 489 -12.29 -34.27 -11.88
C TYR A 489 -11.06 -35.14 -12.21
N THR A 490 -10.93 -35.57 -13.46
CA THR A 490 -9.79 -36.38 -13.92
C THR A 490 -8.46 -35.67 -13.67
N LEU A 491 -8.37 -34.36 -13.94
CA LEU A 491 -7.15 -33.55 -13.76
C LEU A 491 -6.73 -33.47 -12.29
N MET A 492 -7.69 -33.27 -11.37
CA MET A 492 -7.38 -33.16 -9.94
C MET A 492 -7.10 -34.53 -9.30
N SER A 493 -7.78 -35.58 -9.75
CA SER A 493 -7.59 -36.94 -9.20
C SER A 493 -6.25 -37.59 -9.59
N SER A 494 -5.66 -37.20 -10.72
CA SER A 494 -4.46 -37.85 -11.29
C SER A 494 -3.15 -37.16 -10.95
N LEU A 495 -3.16 -35.86 -10.62
CA LEU A 495 -1.97 -35.06 -10.32
C LEU A 495 -1.50 -35.25 -8.87
N GLN A 496 -1.01 -36.45 -8.53
CA GLN A 496 -0.66 -36.84 -7.16
C GLN A 496 0.49 -36.01 -6.55
N SER A 497 1.40 -35.48 -7.37
CA SER A 497 2.54 -34.69 -6.91
C SER A 497 2.23 -33.20 -6.73
N LEU A 498 1.01 -32.75 -7.04
CA LEU A 498 0.65 -31.33 -7.04
C LEU A 498 0.69 -30.76 -5.61
N GLU A 499 1.44 -29.68 -5.43
CA GLU A 499 1.62 -28.96 -4.17
C GLU A 499 1.13 -27.50 -4.26
N TYR A 500 1.19 -26.88 -5.44
CA TYR A 500 0.77 -25.50 -5.69
C TYR A 500 -0.17 -25.47 -6.89
N LEU A 501 -1.37 -24.92 -6.67
CA LEU A 501 -2.34 -24.68 -7.73
C LEU A 501 -2.85 -23.25 -7.66
N SER A 502 -2.66 -22.49 -8.75
CA SER A 502 -3.24 -21.17 -8.91
C SER A 502 -3.95 -21.06 -10.25
N LEU A 503 -5.25 -20.75 -10.18
CA LEU A 503 -6.10 -20.52 -11.34
C LEU A 503 -6.87 -19.19 -11.20
N SER A 504 -6.43 -18.31 -10.29
CA SER A 504 -7.11 -17.04 -9.99
C SER A 504 -7.33 -16.19 -11.24
N TYR A 505 -8.39 -15.40 -11.28
CA TYR A 505 -8.74 -14.50 -12.39
C TYR A 505 -8.79 -15.23 -13.74
N ASN A 506 -9.60 -16.29 -13.80
CA ASN A 506 -9.96 -17.04 -15.00
C ASN A 506 -11.49 -17.21 -15.06
N THR A 507 -12.05 -17.71 -16.16
CA THR A 507 -13.49 -17.88 -16.36
C THR A 507 -13.95 -19.34 -16.22
N LEU A 508 -13.52 -20.02 -15.16
CA LEU A 508 -13.78 -21.45 -14.98
C LEU A 508 -15.21 -21.68 -14.48
N VAL A 509 -15.89 -22.65 -15.09
CA VAL A 509 -17.24 -23.06 -14.73
C VAL A 509 -17.15 -24.34 -13.93
N ASP A 510 -17.58 -24.31 -12.66
CA ASP A 510 -17.71 -25.52 -11.85
C ASP A 510 -18.63 -26.55 -12.50
N ASP A 511 -18.17 -27.79 -12.54
CA ASP A 511 -18.95 -28.91 -13.04
C ASP A 511 -19.93 -29.34 -11.93
N THR A 512 -21.21 -29.44 -12.22
CA THR A 512 -22.27 -29.73 -11.22
C THR A 512 -22.09 -31.03 -10.41
N LYS A 513 -21.10 -31.86 -10.76
CA LYS A 513 -20.65 -33.06 -10.02
C LYS A 513 -19.53 -32.79 -9.00
N SER A 514 -19.15 -31.53 -8.77
CA SER A 514 -18.02 -31.09 -7.95
C SER A 514 -18.10 -31.41 -6.45
N GLN A 515 -19.28 -31.78 -5.96
CA GLN A 515 -19.47 -32.24 -4.58
C GLN A 515 -18.73 -33.55 -4.25
N SER A 516 -18.18 -34.25 -5.25
CA SER A 516 -17.48 -35.54 -5.12
C SER A 516 -15.99 -35.49 -5.52
N TRP A 517 -15.32 -34.33 -5.43
CA TRP A 517 -13.87 -34.30 -5.62
C TRP A 517 -13.18 -35.02 -4.44
N THR A 518 -12.60 -36.18 -4.70
CA THR A 518 -11.55 -36.75 -3.86
C THR A 518 -10.23 -36.52 -4.58
N SER A 519 -9.49 -35.48 -4.17
CA SER A 519 -8.11 -35.32 -4.62
C SER A 519 -7.20 -36.18 -3.76
N TYR A 520 -6.28 -36.92 -4.38
CA TYR A 520 -5.23 -37.66 -3.67
C TYR A 520 -3.99 -36.81 -3.39
N SER A 521 -3.85 -35.66 -4.04
CA SER A 521 -2.74 -34.72 -3.79
C SER A 521 -2.95 -33.98 -2.47
N GLN A 522 -1.83 -33.61 -1.84
CA GLN A 522 -1.81 -32.79 -0.62
C GLN A 522 -1.23 -31.42 -0.95
N LEU A 523 -2.12 -30.50 -1.28
CA LEU A 523 -1.77 -29.13 -1.63
C LEU A 523 -1.21 -28.38 -0.42
N LYS A 524 -0.20 -27.55 -0.69
CA LYS A 524 0.31 -26.53 0.24
C LYS A 524 -0.32 -25.17 -0.07
N VAL A 525 -0.54 -24.86 -1.35
CA VAL A 525 -1.09 -23.58 -1.78
C VAL A 525 -2.22 -23.79 -2.78
N LEU A 526 -3.35 -23.15 -2.54
CA LEU A 526 -4.49 -23.12 -3.44
C LEU A 526 -5.02 -21.69 -3.63
N LEU A 527 -4.92 -21.17 -4.85
CA LEU A 527 -5.39 -19.83 -5.21
C LEU A 527 -6.43 -19.92 -6.32
N LEU A 528 -7.66 -19.53 -5.99
CA LEU A 528 -8.82 -19.60 -6.88
C LEU A 528 -9.62 -18.29 -6.86
N SER A 529 -9.01 -17.16 -6.52
CA SER A 529 -9.71 -15.86 -6.49
C SER A 529 -10.30 -15.51 -7.86
N SER A 530 -11.54 -15.00 -7.90
CA SER A 530 -12.20 -14.57 -9.15
C SER A 530 -12.10 -15.59 -10.29
N SER A 531 -12.07 -16.89 -9.96
CA SER A 531 -11.88 -17.98 -10.94
C SER A 531 -13.19 -18.70 -11.27
N LEU A 532 -14.20 -18.59 -10.40
CA LEU A 532 -15.46 -19.30 -10.51
C LEU A 532 -16.53 -18.41 -11.17
N ALA A 533 -17.16 -18.93 -12.24
CA ALA A 533 -18.26 -18.23 -12.91
C ALA A 533 -19.39 -17.84 -11.92
N ARG A 534 -19.93 -16.62 -12.08
CA ARG A 534 -20.95 -15.94 -11.25
C ARG A 534 -22.29 -16.69 -11.17
N ARG A 535 -22.33 -17.85 -10.51
CA ARG A 535 -23.56 -18.56 -10.16
C ARG A 535 -23.79 -18.49 -8.64
N PRO A 536 -24.97 -18.04 -8.18
CA PRO A 536 -25.22 -17.67 -6.78
C PRO A 536 -25.42 -18.83 -5.79
N THR A 537 -25.00 -20.06 -6.10
CA THR A 537 -25.35 -21.27 -5.32
C THR A 537 -24.15 -22.15 -4.97
N ARG A 538 -22.93 -21.59 -4.90
CA ARG A 538 -21.70 -22.39 -4.73
C ARG A 538 -21.19 -22.38 -3.29
N THR A 539 -20.95 -23.56 -2.74
CA THR A 539 -20.27 -23.75 -1.44
C THR A 539 -18.80 -24.08 -1.67
N ILE A 540 -17.98 -23.98 -0.62
CA ILE A 540 -16.57 -24.38 -0.65
C ILE A 540 -16.44 -25.86 -1.11
N PRO A 541 -15.48 -26.18 -2.01
CA PRO A 541 -15.25 -27.54 -2.48
C PRO A 541 -14.92 -28.53 -1.35
N ARG A 542 -15.62 -29.68 -1.30
CA ARG A 542 -15.46 -30.67 -0.22
C ARG A 542 -14.08 -31.32 -0.14
N PHE A 543 -13.33 -31.38 -1.25
CA PHE A 543 -12.00 -32.01 -1.24
C PHE A 543 -11.04 -31.30 -0.28
N LEU A 544 -11.25 -30.01 -0.01
CA LEU A 544 -10.47 -29.21 0.95
C LEU A 544 -10.51 -29.79 2.36
N HIS A 545 -11.57 -30.51 2.71
CA HIS A 545 -11.66 -31.21 4.00
C HIS A 545 -10.53 -32.23 4.20
N TYR A 546 -9.95 -32.73 3.11
CA TYR A 546 -8.91 -33.76 3.11
C TYR A 546 -7.51 -33.21 2.79
N GLN A 547 -7.31 -31.89 2.79
CA GLN A 547 -6.04 -31.25 2.40
C GLN A 547 -5.22 -30.81 3.62
N ASP A 548 -4.73 -31.73 4.46
CA ASP A 548 -4.11 -31.42 5.76
C ASP A 548 -2.79 -30.64 5.70
N LYS A 549 -2.13 -30.58 4.53
CA LYS A 549 -0.87 -29.84 4.32
C LYS A 549 -1.01 -28.39 3.88
N LEU A 550 -2.23 -27.85 3.78
CA LEU A 550 -2.46 -26.47 3.35
C LEU A 550 -1.74 -25.47 4.25
N GLN A 551 -1.04 -24.53 3.59
CA GLN A 551 -0.34 -23.38 4.16
C GLN A 551 -0.97 -22.08 3.70
N ALA A 552 -1.49 -22.00 2.47
CA ALA A 552 -2.20 -20.82 2.01
C ALA A 552 -3.41 -21.17 1.15
N ILE A 553 -4.50 -20.45 1.39
CA ILE A 553 -5.72 -20.59 0.60
C ILE A 553 -6.33 -19.22 0.31
N ASP A 554 -6.64 -18.98 -0.96
CA ASP A 554 -7.37 -17.82 -1.42
C ASP A 554 -8.57 -18.25 -2.28
N LEU A 555 -9.76 -18.01 -1.75
CA LEU A 555 -11.04 -18.24 -2.42
C LEU A 555 -11.82 -16.92 -2.56
N SER A 556 -11.14 -15.78 -2.58
CA SER A 556 -11.80 -14.47 -2.64
C SER A 556 -12.55 -14.23 -3.96
N HIS A 557 -13.49 -13.29 -3.97
CA HIS A 557 -14.19 -12.84 -5.19
C HIS A 557 -14.93 -13.96 -5.96
N ASN A 558 -15.48 -14.95 -5.25
CA ASN A 558 -16.12 -16.12 -5.88
C ASN A 558 -17.63 -16.25 -5.63
N ASN A 559 -18.26 -15.30 -4.91
CA ASN A 559 -19.67 -15.35 -4.52
C ASN A 559 -20.05 -16.67 -3.82
N LEU A 560 -19.15 -17.22 -2.99
CA LEU A 560 -19.40 -18.45 -2.24
C LEU A 560 -20.44 -18.19 -1.15
N VAL A 561 -21.41 -19.11 -1.03
CA VAL A 561 -22.51 -19.06 -0.05
C VAL A 561 -22.30 -20.08 1.07
N GLY A 562 -23.00 -19.88 2.18
CA GLY A 562 -23.08 -20.84 3.28
C GLY A 562 -22.54 -20.29 4.59
N LYS A 563 -22.24 -21.19 5.53
CA LYS A 563 -21.62 -20.81 6.82
C LYS A 563 -20.13 -20.59 6.65
N PHE A 564 -19.54 -19.75 7.50
CA PHE A 564 -18.08 -19.65 7.62
C PHE A 564 -17.44 -21.05 7.84
N PRO A 565 -16.39 -21.42 7.10
CA PRO A 565 -15.80 -22.76 7.14
C PRO A 565 -14.82 -22.93 8.32
N THR A 566 -15.29 -22.93 9.57
CA THR A 566 -14.41 -23.10 10.75
C THR A 566 -13.59 -24.39 10.69
N TRP A 567 -14.15 -25.46 10.10
CA TRP A 567 -13.45 -26.72 9.88
C TRP A 567 -12.17 -26.57 9.05
N LEU A 568 -12.05 -25.54 8.20
CA LEU A 568 -10.83 -25.27 7.44
C LEU A 568 -9.70 -24.85 8.37
N LEU A 569 -10.01 -24.05 9.39
CA LEU A 569 -9.05 -23.63 10.41
C LEU A 569 -8.72 -24.77 11.38
N GLU A 570 -9.68 -25.64 11.68
CA GLU A 570 -9.50 -26.79 12.58
C GLU A 570 -8.69 -27.92 11.94
N ASN A 571 -8.97 -28.26 10.67
CA ASN A 571 -8.30 -29.34 9.97
C ASN A 571 -6.91 -28.94 9.44
N ASN A 572 -6.66 -27.64 9.18
CA ASN A 572 -5.41 -27.16 8.59
C ASN A 572 -4.53 -26.41 9.60
N THR A 573 -3.90 -27.17 10.50
CA THR A 573 -3.05 -26.60 11.57
C THR A 573 -1.75 -25.95 11.09
N ARG A 574 -1.42 -26.08 9.79
CA ARG A 574 -0.27 -25.45 9.12
C ARG A 574 -0.64 -24.20 8.33
N LEU A 575 -1.92 -23.81 8.32
CA LEU A 575 -2.39 -22.67 7.54
C LEU A 575 -1.74 -21.39 8.06
N GLU A 576 -1.18 -20.62 7.15
CA GLU A 576 -0.54 -19.32 7.36
C GLU A 576 -1.41 -18.18 6.83
N ILE A 577 -2.06 -18.39 5.67
CA ILE A 577 -2.87 -17.38 4.98
C ILE A 577 -4.26 -17.94 4.67
N LEU A 578 -5.28 -17.21 5.10
CA LEU A 578 -6.69 -17.44 4.74
C LEU A 578 -7.28 -16.17 4.11
N ASN A 579 -7.61 -16.23 2.82
CA ASN A 579 -8.34 -15.17 2.12
C ASN A 579 -9.70 -15.69 1.62
N LEU A 580 -10.77 -15.18 2.19
CA LEU A 580 -12.17 -15.46 1.82
C LEU A 580 -12.94 -14.17 1.48
N ARG A 581 -12.22 -13.08 1.18
CA ARG A 581 -12.79 -11.78 0.88
C ARG A 581 -13.83 -11.81 -0.24
N ASN A 582 -14.84 -10.94 -0.17
CA ASN A 582 -15.81 -10.72 -1.25
C ASN A 582 -16.52 -12.03 -1.66
N ASN A 583 -17.19 -12.61 -0.67
CA ASN A 583 -18.06 -13.77 -0.79
C ASN A 583 -19.38 -13.46 -0.06
N THR A 584 -20.23 -14.46 0.18
CA THR A 584 -21.54 -14.31 0.84
C THR A 584 -21.66 -15.27 2.03
N PHE A 585 -20.57 -15.43 2.78
CA PHE A 585 -20.56 -16.27 3.98
C PHE A 585 -21.38 -15.62 5.10
N THR A 586 -22.16 -16.44 5.79
CA THR A 586 -23.06 -16.03 6.89
C THR A 586 -22.69 -16.72 8.21
N ASN A 587 -23.40 -16.37 9.29
CA ASN A 587 -23.20 -16.82 10.69
C ASN A 587 -21.97 -16.19 11.38
N PRO A 588 -21.84 -16.35 12.72
CA PRO A 588 -20.69 -15.84 13.43
C PRO A 588 -19.38 -16.48 13.02
N PHE A 589 -18.32 -15.68 13.02
CA PHE A 589 -16.95 -16.15 12.87
C PHE A 589 -16.55 -16.90 14.13
N HIS A 590 -16.32 -18.22 14.00
CA HIS A 590 -15.81 -19.05 15.08
C HIS A 590 -14.34 -19.39 14.83
N VAL A 591 -13.52 -19.23 15.89
CA VAL A 591 -12.11 -19.63 15.90
C VAL A 591 -11.97 -21.04 16.51
N PRO A 592 -10.94 -21.81 16.12
CA PRO A 592 -10.65 -23.13 16.72
C PRO A 592 -10.41 -23.07 18.23
N TYR A 593 -10.61 -24.20 18.92
CA TYR A 593 -10.33 -24.34 20.35
C TYR A 593 -8.83 -24.35 20.68
N HIS A 594 -7.99 -24.79 19.74
CA HIS A 594 -6.55 -24.89 19.94
C HIS A 594 -5.81 -23.73 19.26
N PRO A 595 -4.76 -23.18 19.89
CA PRO A 595 -3.94 -22.14 19.25
C PRO A 595 -3.33 -22.63 17.92
N ASN A 596 -3.42 -21.81 16.89
CA ASN A 596 -2.75 -21.99 15.62
C ASN A 596 -1.72 -20.86 15.42
N PRO A 597 -0.45 -21.07 15.81
CA PRO A 597 0.59 -20.04 15.73
C PRO A 597 1.13 -19.82 14.32
N HIS A 598 0.71 -20.63 13.33
CA HIS A 598 1.15 -20.49 11.94
C HIS A 598 0.40 -19.40 11.21
N ILE A 599 -0.86 -19.12 11.57
CA ILE A 599 -1.64 -18.07 10.90
C ILE A 599 -0.97 -16.71 11.06
N ARG A 600 -0.77 -16.05 9.91
CA ARG A 600 -0.16 -14.73 9.72
C ARG A 600 -1.15 -13.75 9.08
N LYS A 601 -2.04 -14.22 8.20
CA LYS A 601 -3.03 -13.37 7.51
C LYS A 601 -4.41 -14.00 7.50
N ILE A 602 -5.41 -13.21 7.89
CA ILE A 602 -6.83 -13.51 7.72
C ILE A 602 -7.49 -12.32 7.03
N ASP A 603 -8.04 -12.55 5.84
CA ASP A 603 -8.95 -11.62 5.18
C ASP A 603 -10.30 -12.30 4.94
N ILE A 604 -11.32 -11.83 5.66
CA ILE A 604 -12.71 -12.29 5.57
C ILE A 604 -13.65 -11.11 5.28
N SER A 605 -13.10 -10.03 4.71
CA SER A 605 -13.83 -8.80 4.43
C SER A 605 -14.89 -8.96 3.35
N ASN A 606 -15.86 -8.05 3.30
CA ASN A 606 -16.94 -8.02 2.31
C ASN A 606 -17.68 -9.37 2.24
N ASN A 607 -18.34 -9.73 3.33
CA ASN A 607 -19.18 -10.92 3.51
C ASN A 607 -20.40 -10.56 4.38
N ASP A 608 -21.25 -11.54 4.70
CA ASP A 608 -22.44 -11.38 5.55
C ASP A 608 -22.22 -11.97 6.96
N LEU A 609 -20.98 -11.93 7.49
CA LEU A 609 -20.66 -12.51 8.80
C LEU A 609 -21.19 -11.63 9.92
N GLY A 610 -21.84 -12.25 10.90
CA GLY A 610 -22.50 -11.55 12.02
C GLY A 610 -21.96 -11.93 13.39
N GLY A 611 -22.67 -11.52 14.45
CA GLY A 611 -22.29 -11.87 15.83
C GLY A 611 -21.03 -11.13 16.33
N PRO A 612 -20.59 -11.42 17.57
CA PRO A 612 -19.42 -10.76 18.14
C PRO A 612 -18.10 -11.33 17.60
N ILE A 613 -17.07 -10.49 17.52
CA ILE A 613 -15.70 -10.94 17.28
C ILE A 613 -15.25 -11.83 18.46
N PRO A 614 -14.74 -13.06 18.23
CA PRO A 614 -14.36 -13.97 19.30
C PRO A 614 -13.34 -13.37 20.28
N THR A 615 -13.63 -13.47 21.58
CA THR A 615 -12.82 -12.83 22.64
C THR A 615 -11.45 -13.47 22.86
N ASN A 616 -11.22 -14.64 22.30
CA ASN A 616 -9.96 -15.37 22.36
C ASN A 616 -9.17 -15.33 21.04
N LEU A 617 -9.59 -14.54 20.03
CA LEU A 617 -8.96 -14.50 18.70
C LEU A 617 -7.45 -14.24 18.80
N GLY A 618 -7.04 -13.25 19.59
CA GLY A 618 -5.63 -12.90 19.77
C GLY A 618 -4.82 -13.93 20.57
N LEU A 619 -5.48 -14.88 21.24
CA LEU A 619 -4.82 -16.02 21.89
C LEU A 619 -4.72 -17.22 20.95
N VAL A 620 -5.73 -17.40 20.08
CA VAL A 620 -5.75 -18.51 19.11
C VAL A 620 -4.77 -18.24 17.97
N PHE A 621 -4.64 -17.00 17.49
CA PHE A 621 -3.73 -16.63 16.40
C PHE A 621 -2.65 -15.64 16.88
N PRO A 622 -1.73 -16.04 17.77
CA PRO A 622 -0.85 -15.10 18.47
C PRO A 622 0.16 -14.37 17.58
N ASN A 623 0.41 -14.88 16.37
CA ASN A 623 1.40 -14.34 15.43
C ASN A 623 0.74 -13.66 14.20
N LEU A 624 -0.54 -13.27 14.31
CA LEU A 624 -1.25 -12.61 13.24
C LEU A 624 -0.59 -11.26 12.89
N VAL A 625 -0.40 -11.03 11.60
CA VAL A 625 0.24 -9.84 11.01
C VAL A 625 -0.79 -8.94 10.33
N HIS A 626 -1.72 -9.54 9.59
CA HIS A 626 -2.79 -8.84 8.89
C HIS A 626 -4.15 -9.44 9.25
N LEU A 627 -5.06 -8.59 9.73
CA LEU A 627 -6.45 -8.96 10.01
C LEU A 627 -7.39 -7.98 9.30
N ASN A 628 -8.13 -8.49 8.33
CA ASN A 628 -9.21 -7.74 7.68
C ASN A 628 -10.55 -8.45 7.88
N MET A 629 -11.47 -7.79 8.59
CA MET A 629 -12.85 -8.22 8.83
C MET A 629 -13.85 -7.14 8.41
N SER A 630 -13.46 -6.19 7.56
CA SER A 630 -14.30 -5.06 7.18
C SER A 630 -15.48 -5.45 6.30
N GLN A 631 -16.46 -4.55 6.18
CA GLN A 631 -17.66 -4.76 5.34
C GLN A 631 -18.37 -6.08 5.67
N ASN A 632 -18.78 -6.22 6.93
CA ASN A 632 -19.53 -7.37 7.44
C ASN A 632 -20.63 -6.85 8.39
N ALA A 633 -21.28 -7.75 9.13
CA ALA A 633 -22.31 -7.44 10.13
C ALA A 633 -21.86 -7.74 11.57
N PHE A 634 -20.56 -7.64 11.89
CA PHE A 634 -20.05 -7.91 13.23
C PHE A 634 -20.61 -6.90 14.25
N VAL A 635 -21.05 -7.39 15.40
CA VAL A 635 -21.65 -6.62 16.50
C VAL A 635 -20.82 -6.74 17.79
N GLY A 636 -21.21 -6.05 18.86
CA GLY A 636 -20.54 -6.17 20.16
C GLY A 636 -19.28 -5.30 20.25
N ILE A 637 -18.33 -5.65 21.11
CA ILE A 637 -17.13 -4.85 21.36
C ILE A 637 -15.91 -5.39 20.62
N ILE A 638 -14.93 -4.53 20.38
CA ILE A 638 -13.58 -4.96 19.96
C ILE A 638 -12.92 -5.69 21.16
N PRO A 639 -12.52 -6.97 21.03
CA PRO A 639 -11.95 -7.70 22.17
C PRO A 639 -10.57 -7.19 22.58
N SER A 640 -10.32 -7.10 23.89
CA SER A 640 -9.00 -6.69 24.43
C SER A 640 -7.87 -7.66 24.08
N SER A 641 -8.20 -8.93 23.77
CA SER A 641 -7.24 -9.93 23.31
C SER A 641 -6.53 -9.54 22.01
N LEU A 642 -7.12 -8.66 21.18
CA LEU A 642 -6.43 -8.16 19.98
C LEU A 642 -5.15 -7.41 20.32
N GLY A 643 -5.07 -6.79 21.50
CA GLY A 643 -3.83 -6.19 22.00
C GLY A 643 -2.72 -7.19 22.33
N ASN A 644 -2.98 -8.50 22.32
CA ASN A 644 -1.94 -9.53 22.45
C ASN A 644 -1.15 -9.75 21.15
N LEU A 645 -1.63 -9.22 20.01
CA LEU A 645 -1.06 -9.45 18.69
C LEU A 645 0.13 -8.52 18.43
N VAL A 646 1.27 -8.85 19.04
CA VAL A 646 2.49 -8.03 18.97
C VAL A 646 3.09 -7.91 17.56
N SER A 647 2.76 -8.84 16.67
CA SER A 647 3.19 -8.87 15.26
C SER A 647 2.20 -8.18 14.31
N LEU A 648 1.08 -7.65 14.81
CA LEU A 648 0.03 -7.05 13.98
C LEU A 648 0.54 -5.76 13.34
N ILE A 649 0.54 -5.72 12.02
CA ILE A 649 0.91 -4.57 11.19
C ILE A 649 -0.34 -3.87 10.69
N SER A 650 -1.37 -4.63 10.31
CA SER A 650 -2.61 -4.07 9.77
C SER A 650 -3.86 -4.67 10.42
N LEU A 651 -4.78 -3.78 10.81
CA LEU A 651 -6.10 -4.12 11.33
C LEU A 651 -7.19 -3.27 10.64
N ASP A 652 -8.06 -3.93 9.89
CA ASP A 652 -9.26 -3.31 9.32
C ASP A 652 -10.53 -4.00 9.84
N LEU A 653 -11.32 -3.27 10.61
CA LEU A 653 -12.62 -3.67 11.14
C LEU A 653 -13.74 -2.73 10.66
N SER A 654 -13.48 -1.90 9.63
CA SER A 654 -14.42 -0.87 9.19
C SER A 654 -15.71 -1.41 8.61
N SER A 655 -16.73 -0.57 8.53
CA SER A 655 -18.05 -0.92 7.96
C SER A 655 -18.63 -2.18 8.59
N ASN A 656 -18.82 -2.12 9.91
CA ASN A 656 -19.46 -3.14 10.73
C ASN A 656 -20.45 -2.46 11.71
N HIS A 657 -20.96 -3.22 12.68
CA HIS A 657 -21.85 -2.72 13.74
C HIS A 657 -21.17 -2.81 15.12
N LEU A 658 -19.85 -2.64 15.18
CA LEU A 658 -19.07 -2.71 16.43
C LEU A 658 -19.39 -1.51 17.31
N SER A 659 -19.33 -1.71 18.63
CA SER A 659 -19.72 -0.76 19.67
C SER A 659 -18.73 -0.77 20.83
N GLY A 660 -18.96 0.05 21.85
CA GLY A 660 -18.03 0.20 22.98
C GLY A 660 -16.85 1.10 22.62
N THR A 661 -15.69 0.91 23.26
CA THR A 661 -14.49 1.75 23.07
C THR A 661 -13.38 1.00 22.37
N ILE A 662 -12.38 1.71 21.83
CA ILE A 662 -11.11 1.10 21.43
C ILE A 662 -10.42 0.54 22.69
N PRO A 663 -10.09 -0.75 22.77
CA PRO A 663 -9.49 -1.34 23.96
C PRO A 663 -8.11 -0.71 24.22
N GLY A 664 -7.89 -0.19 25.43
CA GLY A 664 -6.59 0.41 25.77
C GLY A 664 -5.41 -0.55 25.58
N HIS A 665 -5.64 -1.86 25.74
CA HIS A 665 -4.65 -2.89 25.50
C HIS A 665 -4.18 -2.95 24.03
N LEU A 666 -5.03 -2.63 23.06
CA LEU A 666 -4.65 -2.53 21.64
C LEU A 666 -3.59 -1.45 21.43
N GLY A 667 -3.81 -0.26 22.03
CA GLY A 667 -2.86 0.85 21.97
C GLY A 667 -1.57 0.62 22.76
N MET A 668 -1.53 -0.36 23.67
CA MET A 668 -0.33 -0.68 24.45
C MET A 668 0.45 -1.88 23.92
N GLY A 669 -0.21 -2.85 23.29
CA GLY A 669 0.41 -4.13 22.91
C GLY A 669 0.72 -4.31 21.42
N CYS A 670 0.01 -3.63 20.51
CA CYS A 670 0.25 -3.72 19.07
C CYS A 670 1.34 -2.75 18.60
N LEU A 671 2.58 -2.95 19.04
CA LEU A 671 3.70 -2.02 18.83
C LEU A 671 4.14 -1.85 17.36
N HIS A 672 3.79 -2.82 16.50
CA HIS A 672 4.13 -2.83 15.07
C HIS A 672 2.98 -2.34 14.16
N LEU A 673 1.88 -1.85 14.75
CA LEU A 673 0.71 -1.46 13.98
C LEU A 673 1.01 -0.21 13.14
N GLU A 674 0.93 -0.37 11.82
CA GLU A 674 1.14 0.67 10.81
C GLU A 674 -0.20 1.16 10.25
N TYR A 675 -1.18 0.26 10.12
CA TYR A 675 -2.50 0.55 9.56
C TYR A 675 -3.61 0.15 10.54
N LEU A 676 -4.46 1.13 10.91
CA LEU A 676 -5.65 0.90 11.72
C LEU A 676 -6.87 1.60 11.12
N LYS A 677 -7.85 0.79 10.67
CA LYS A 677 -9.11 1.29 10.13
C LYS A 677 -10.31 0.72 10.88
N LEU A 678 -11.02 1.59 11.58
CA LEU A 678 -12.22 1.30 12.37
C LEU A 678 -13.44 2.12 11.89
N SER A 679 -13.32 2.77 10.75
CA SER A 679 -14.33 3.64 10.13
C SER A 679 -15.71 3.00 10.05
N ASN A 680 -16.76 3.82 10.07
CA ASN A 680 -18.14 3.38 9.86
C ASN A 680 -18.56 2.23 10.79
N ASN A 681 -18.57 2.52 12.09
CA ASN A 681 -19.01 1.64 13.17
C ASN A 681 -19.83 2.45 14.20
N ASN A 682 -20.21 1.82 15.31
CA ASN A 682 -20.92 2.44 16.44
C ASN A 682 -20.00 2.59 17.68
N LEU A 683 -18.69 2.78 17.47
CA LEU A 683 -17.70 2.92 18.54
C LEU A 683 -17.83 4.28 19.21
N SER A 684 -17.48 4.37 20.49
CA SER A 684 -17.66 5.54 21.34
C SER A 684 -16.52 5.70 22.35
N GLY A 685 -16.60 6.72 23.19
CA GLY A 685 -15.56 7.04 24.17
C GLY A 685 -14.41 7.85 23.57
N HIS A 686 -13.23 7.78 24.18
CA HIS A 686 -12.04 8.50 23.72
C HIS A 686 -11.25 7.69 22.69
N LEU A 687 -10.52 8.36 21.78
CA LEU A 687 -9.74 7.70 20.72
C LEU A 687 -8.70 6.70 21.27
N PHE A 688 -7.82 7.15 22.17
CA PHE A 688 -6.80 6.29 22.80
C PHE A 688 -6.60 6.67 24.27
N PRO A 689 -6.17 5.71 25.12
CA PRO A 689 -5.73 6.03 26.48
C PRO A 689 -4.52 6.97 26.47
N ALA A 690 -4.31 7.72 27.56
CA ALA A 690 -3.20 8.66 27.71
C ALA A 690 -1.80 8.01 27.58
N LYS A 691 -1.70 6.69 27.77
CA LYS A 691 -0.50 5.88 27.53
C LYS A 691 -0.77 4.95 26.34
N SER A 692 -0.36 5.38 25.16
CA SER A 692 -0.36 4.58 23.93
C SER A 692 1.08 4.46 23.42
N TYR A 693 1.45 3.31 22.87
CA TYR A 693 2.79 2.99 22.37
C TYR A 693 2.77 2.68 20.86
N LEU A 694 1.75 3.15 20.13
CA LEU A 694 1.61 2.98 18.68
C LEU A 694 2.57 3.90 17.91
N THR A 695 3.87 3.65 17.99
CA THR A 695 4.91 4.53 17.42
C THR A 695 5.08 4.41 15.92
N ARG A 696 4.57 3.32 15.29
CA ARG A 696 4.72 3.02 13.86
C ARG A 696 3.49 3.31 13.00
N LEU A 697 2.44 3.92 13.56
CA LEU A 697 1.23 4.20 12.78
C LEU A 697 1.55 5.12 11.59
N GLU A 698 1.18 4.66 10.41
CA GLU A 698 1.24 5.41 9.15
C GLU A 698 -0.17 5.87 8.73
N SER A 699 -1.19 5.03 8.94
CA SER A 699 -2.58 5.32 8.54
C SER A 699 -3.57 5.01 9.66
N LEU A 700 -4.40 5.98 10.01
CA LEU A 700 -5.38 5.86 11.10
C LEU A 700 -6.75 6.44 10.72
N PHE A 701 -7.72 5.56 10.47
CA PHE A 701 -9.07 5.92 10.03
C PHE A 701 -10.11 5.49 11.07
N LEU A 702 -10.77 6.48 11.68
CA LEU A 702 -11.72 6.34 12.79
C LEU A 702 -13.04 7.09 12.52
N ASP A 703 -13.26 7.50 11.28
CA ASP A 703 -14.39 8.30 10.84
C ASP A 703 -15.74 7.56 10.99
N HIS A 704 -16.83 8.33 10.97
CA HIS A 704 -18.21 7.81 11.06
C HIS A 704 -18.40 6.88 12.29
N ASN A 705 -18.15 7.42 13.47
CA ASN A 705 -18.32 6.77 14.77
C ASN A 705 -18.91 7.78 15.80
N HIS A 706 -18.90 7.44 17.08
CA HIS A 706 -19.36 8.27 18.20
C HIS A 706 -18.23 8.61 19.19
N PHE A 707 -16.99 8.74 18.71
CA PHE A 707 -15.88 9.15 19.56
C PHE A 707 -16.06 10.58 20.08
N SER A 708 -15.61 10.84 21.30
CA SER A 708 -15.76 12.11 22.00
C SER A 708 -14.50 12.47 22.81
N GLY A 709 -14.50 13.66 23.40
CA GLY A 709 -13.33 14.19 24.11
C GLY A 709 -12.30 14.80 23.16
N LYS A 710 -11.09 15.06 23.67
CA LYS A 710 -10.02 15.73 22.93
C LYS A 710 -9.19 14.74 22.11
N ILE A 711 -8.60 15.22 21.01
CA ILE A 711 -7.57 14.46 20.29
C ILE A 711 -6.35 14.28 21.23
N PRO A 712 -5.96 13.04 21.56
CA PRO A 712 -5.00 12.78 22.63
C PRO A 712 -3.57 13.10 22.22
N TYR A 713 -2.77 13.60 23.18
CA TYR A 713 -1.34 13.89 22.97
C TYR A 713 -0.53 12.64 22.61
N SER A 714 -0.98 11.44 23.02
CA SER A 714 -0.28 10.20 22.75
C SER A 714 -0.10 9.90 21.26
N LEU A 715 -0.88 10.48 20.35
CA LEU A 715 -0.66 10.35 18.90
C LEU A 715 0.59 11.10 18.42
N SER A 716 1.14 12.03 19.21
CA SER A 716 2.37 12.74 18.85
C SER A 716 3.59 11.83 18.75
N SER A 717 3.53 10.60 19.29
CA SER A 717 4.62 9.63 19.19
C SER A 717 4.64 8.86 17.87
N SER A 718 3.57 8.92 17.08
CA SER A 718 3.47 8.29 15.76
C SER A 718 4.04 9.23 14.68
N ALA A 719 5.36 9.40 14.68
CA ALA A 719 6.03 10.39 13.80
C ALA A 719 5.90 10.04 12.30
N ASP A 720 5.64 8.77 11.99
CA ASP A 720 5.53 8.25 10.62
C ASP A 720 4.13 8.40 10.02
N LEU A 721 3.19 9.07 10.73
CA LEU A 721 1.82 9.22 10.26
C LEU A 721 1.75 9.97 8.92
N ILE A 722 1.11 9.32 7.95
CA ILE A 722 0.89 9.78 6.57
C ILE A 722 -0.54 10.31 6.41
N ALA A 723 -1.52 9.60 6.97
CA ALA A 723 -2.94 9.93 6.83
C ALA A 723 -3.72 9.65 8.11
N PHE A 724 -4.64 10.54 8.44
CA PHE A 724 -5.70 10.22 9.40
C PHE A 724 -7.04 10.88 9.07
N ASP A 725 -8.11 10.13 9.34
CA ASP A 725 -9.48 10.60 9.24
C ASP A 725 -10.23 10.32 10.54
N PHE A 726 -10.60 11.37 11.27
CA PHE A 726 -11.48 11.30 12.45
C PHE A 726 -12.82 12.01 12.23
N SER A 727 -13.22 12.20 10.98
CA SER A 727 -14.44 12.92 10.62
C SER A 727 -15.71 12.25 11.12
N SER A 728 -16.81 13.01 11.16
CA SER A 728 -18.14 12.49 11.53
C SER A 728 -18.13 11.79 12.89
N ASN A 729 -17.62 12.50 13.91
CA ASN A 729 -17.56 12.08 15.31
C ASN A 729 -18.02 13.23 16.23
N SER A 730 -17.84 13.10 17.54
CA SER A 730 -18.15 14.13 18.55
C SER A 730 -16.89 14.63 19.27
N LEU A 731 -15.75 14.70 18.57
CA LEU A 731 -14.49 15.19 19.13
C LEU A 731 -14.58 16.69 19.45
N SER A 732 -13.94 17.12 20.52
CA SER A 732 -14.04 18.48 21.07
C SER A 732 -12.69 19.04 21.49
N GLY A 733 -12.66 20.33 21.85
CA GLY A 733 -11.44 21.04 22.22
C GLY A 733 -10.65 21.53 21.01
N MET A 734 -9.41 21.97 21.26
CA MET A 734 -8.59 22.61 20.24
C MET A 734 -7.85 21.61 19.36
N LEU A 735 -7.57 22.01 18.12
CA LEU A 735 -6.62 21.33 17.24
C LEU A 735 -5.23 21.24 17.90
N PRO A 736 -4.65 20.04 18.03
CA PRO A 736 -3.36 19.90 18.70
C PRO A 736 -2.19 20.49 17.89
N ARG A 737 -1.30 21.22 18.58
CA ARG A 737 -0.11 21.83 17.98
C ARG A 737 0.93 20.82 17.49
N TRP A 738 0.96 19.62 18.07
CA TRP A 738 1.93 18.59 17.71
C TRP A 738 1.73 18.04 16.28
N ILE A 739 0.56 18.26 15.66
CA ILE A 739 0.33 17.90 14.25
C ILE A 739 1.37 18.58 13.35
N GLY A 740 1.79 19.80 13.71
CA GLY A 740 2.85 20.52 12.99
C GLY A 740 4.22 19.85 12.99
N ASN A 741 4.45 18.85 13.85
CA ASN A 741 5.70 18.08 13.88
C ASN A 741 5.65 16.80 13.04
N MET A 742 4.49 16.43 12.50
CA MET A 742 4.31 15.23 11.65
C MET A 742 4.60 15.59 10.19
N THR A 743 5.86 15.56 9.80
CA THR A 743 6.32 16.09 8.50
C THR A 743 5.97 15.20 7.29
N ASN A 744 5.54 13.96 7.54
CA ASN A 744 5.12 13.00 6.50
C ASN A 744 3.62 13.05 6.17
N LEU A 745 2.82 13.83 6.91
CA LEU A 745 1.38 13.93 6.69
C LEU A 745 1.04 14.46 5.29
N LEU A 746 0.20 13.68 4.59
CA LEU A 746 -0.39 13.99 3.30
C LEU A 746 -1.88 14.32 3.43
N GLU A 747 -2.57 13.68 4.38
CA GLU A 747 -4.02 13.78 4.55
C GLU A 747 -4.39 14.05 6.01
N ILE A 748 -5.23 15.07 6.21
CA ILE A 748 -5.78 15.44 7.51
C ILE A 748 -7.29 15.67 7.33
N VAL A 749 -8.11 14.77 7.88
CA VAL A 749 -9.57 14.89 7.83
C VAL A 749 -10.14 14.86 9.25
N LEU A 750 -10.76 15.97 9.65
CA LEU A 750 -11.36 16.18 10.98
C LEU A 750 -12.78 16.76 10.87
N ALA A 751 -13.38 16.68 9.69
CA ALA A 751 -14.66 17.28 9.38
C ALA A 751 -15.79 16.80 10.30
N LYS A 752 -16.86 17.59 10.46
CA LYS A 752 -18.09 17.17 11.17
C LYS A 752 -17.80 16.71 12.60
N ASN A 753 -17.15 17.58 13.37
CA ASN A 753 -16.83 17.39 14.80
C ASN A 753 -17.19 18.67 15.58
N GLN A 754 -16.78 18.76 16.85
CA GLN A 754 -17.02 19.91 17.73
C GLN A 754 -15.71 20.64 18.10
N LEU A 755 -14.70 20.58 17.22
CA LEU A 755 -13.39 21.22 17.46
C LEU A 755 -13.51 22.74 17.45
N GLU A 756 -12.78 23.42 18.33
CA GLU A 756 -12.89 24.85 18.55
C GLU A 756 -11.52 25.56 18.63
N GLY A 757 -11.54 26.89 18.66
CA GLY A 757 -10.34 27.72 18.71
C GLY A 757 -9.68 27.91 17.34
N PRO A 758 -8.48 28.51 17.30
CA PRO A 758 -7.78 28.82 16.06
C PRO A 758 -7.16 27.57 15.41
N ILE A 759 -6.99 27.61 14.08
CA ILE A 759 -6.11 26.67 13.37
C ILE A 759 -4.65 26.96 13.81
N PRO A 760 -3.93 25.99 14.40
CA PRO A 760 -2.60 26.22 14.95
C PRO A 760 -1.59 26.59 13.85
N ILE A 761 -0.77 27.61 14.11
CA ILE A 761 0.27 28.08 13.19
C ILE A 761 1.29 26.98 12.88
N GLU A 762 1.49 26.04 13.81
CA GLU A 762 2.37 24.89 13.66
C GLU A 762 1.96 24.00 12.48
N LEU A 763 0.67 23.94 12.12
CA LEU A 763 0.20 23.16 10.97
C LEU A 763 0.85 23.61 9.64
N CYS A 764 1.28 24.87 9.55
CA CYS A 764 2.03 25.37 8.39
C CYS A 764 3.40 24.71 8.16
N LYS A 765 3.94 24.01 9.17
CA LYS A 765 5.21 23.26 9.05
C LYS A 765 5.04 21.99 8.21
N VAL A 766 3.82 21.46 8.10
CA VAL A 766 3.53 20.26 7.31
C VAL A 766 3.44 20.64 5.83
N LYS A 767 4.54 20.47 5.09
CA LYS A 767 4.65 20.90 3.68
C LYS A 767 4.19 19.86 2.66
N LYS A 768 3.91 18.62 3.07
CA LYS A 768 3.49 17.53 2.19
C LYS A 768 1.97 17.36 2.09
N ILE A 769 1.17 18.14 2.86
CA ILE A 769 -0.30 18.03 2.82
C ILE A 769 -0.81 18.19 1.39
N ILE A 770 -1.62 17.22 0.98
CA ILE A 770 -2.38 17.15 -0.27
C ILE A 770 -3.86 17.45 0.02
N PHE A 771 -4.40 16.89 1.09
CA PHE A 771 -5.81 16.99 1.46
C PHE A 771 -5.97 17.47 2.90
N LEU A 772 -6.69 18.58 3.08
CA LEU A 772 -7.01 19.17 4.38
C LEU A 772 -8.50 19.45 4.48
N ASP A 773 -9.19 18.72 5.37
CA ASP A 773 -10.59 18.96 5.67
C ASP A 773 -10.80 19.15 7.18
N LEU A 774 -11.13 20.39 7.54
CA LEU A 774 -11.49 20.82 8.89
C LEU A 774 -12.92 21.39 8.92
N SER A 775 -13.72 21.10 7.89
CA SER A 775 -15.07 21.66 7.73
C SER A 775 -16.04 21.20 8.83
N GLU A 776 -17.15 21.90 9.00
CA GLU A 776 -18.22 21.51 9.94
C GLU A 776 -17.71 21.34 11.38
N ASN A 777 -17.02 22.36 11.87
CA ASN A 777 -16.51 22.45 13.24
C ASN A 777 -16.83 23.85 13.82
N ASN A 778 -16.31 24.15 15.01
CA ASN A 778 -16.43 25.46 15.66
C ASN A 778 -15.11 26.27 15.61
N LEU A 779 -14.25 26.02 14.62
CA LEU A 779 -12.96 26.71 14.49
C LEU A 779 -13.16 28.20 14.25
N SER A 780 -12.38 29.03 14.93
CA SER A 780 -12.53 30.48 14.93
C SER A 780 -11.23 31.19 14.56
N ASP A 781 -11.21 32.52 14.64
CA ASP A 781 -10.02 33.34 14.39
C ASP A 781 -9.64 33.39 12.89
N PHE A 782 -8.42 33.80 12.56
CA PHE A 782 -7.94 33.95 11.18
C PHE A 782 -7.41 32.65 10.57
N ILE A 783 -7.47 32.54 9.24
CA ILE A 783 -6.74 31.51 8.49
C ILE A 783 -5.23 31.84 8.55
N PRO A 784 -4.36 30.90 8.98
CA PRO A 784 -2.92 31.11 9.04
C PRO A 784 -2.28 31.60 7.73
N LEU A 785 -1.57 32.73 7.79
CA LEU A 785 -0.90 33.39 6.66
C LEU A 785 0.13 32.51 5.93
N CYS A 786 0.70 31.53 6.64
CA CYS A 786 1.79 30.68 6.20
C CYS A 786 1.37 29.42 5.45
N PHE A 787 0.06 29.24 5.19
CA PHE A 787 -0.39 28.17 4.30
C PHE A 787 0.04 28.48 2.87
N ASN A 788 1.19 27.94 2.46
CA ASN A 788 1.80 28.18 1.16
C ASN A 788 2.38 26.91 0.55
N SER A 789 1.81 25.75 0.90
CA SER A 789 2.25 24.44 0.39
C SER A 789 2.03 24.36 -1.12
N LEU A 790 3.05 23.90 -1.86
CA LEU A 790 2.96 23.63 -3.29
C LEU A 790 2.23 22.32 -3.61
N ASN A 791 2.04 21.44 -2.61
CA ASN A 791 1.47 20.11 -2.79
C ASN A 791 -0.04 20.05 -2.47
N ILE A 792 -0.59 21.06 -1.80
CA ILE A 792 -1.98 21.03 -1.34
C ILE A 792 -2.93 21.18 -2.52
N LYS A 793 -3.88 20.24 -2.62
CA LYS A 793 -4.87 20.16 -3.71
C LYS A 793 -6.26 20.49 -3.22
N HIS A 794 -6.66 19.97 -2.07
CA HIS A 794 -8.02 20.12 -1.57
C HIS A 794 -8.01 20.71 -0.17
N VAL A 795 -8.69 21.86 -0.01
CA VAL A 795 -8.85 22.57 1.26
C VAL A 795 -10.31 22.79 1.53
N HIS A 796 -10.81 22.21 2.61
CA HIS A 796 -12.17 22.36 3.10
C HIS A 796 -12.15 22.93 4.51
N LEU A 797 -12.54 24.20 4.64
CA LEU A 797 -12.67 24.91 5.92
C LEU A 797 -14.11 25.45 6.11
N GLY A 798 -15.05 25.00 5.28
CA GLY A 798 -16.42 25.46 5.29
C GLY A 798 -17.17 25.16 6.59
N LYS A 799 -18.26 25.89 6.85
CA LYS A 799 -19.15 25.71 8.01
C LYS A 799 -18.38 25.76 9.34
N ASN A 800 -17.60 26.83 9.53
CA ASN A 800 -16.84 27.13 10.75
C ASN A 800 -17.17 28.57 11.23
N ARG A 801 -16.36 29.11 12.14
CA ARG A 801 -16.46 30.50 12.65
C ARG A 801 -15.22 31.34 12.28
N LEU A 802 -14.50 30.96 11.22
CA LEU A 802 -13.30 31.66 10.77
C LEU A 802 -13.65 33.09 10.34
N SER A 803 -12.78 34.05 10.63
CA SER A 803 -13.05 35.47 10.48
C SER A 803 -11.86 36.24 9.92
N GLY A 804 -12.07 37.52 9.61
CA GLY A 804 -11.06 38.37 9.02
C GLY A 804 -10.89 38.16 7.51
N PRO A 805 -9.92 38.85 6.89
CA PRO A 805 -9.72 38.79 5.45
C PRO A 805 -9.01 37.52 4.98
N ILE A 806 -9.32 37.10 3.75
CA ILE A 806 -8.52 36.14 3.00
C ILE A 806 -7.23 36.87 2.60
N THR A 807 -6.13 36.60 3.29
CA THR A 807 -4.87 37.37 3.21
C THR A 807 -3.89 36.77 2.20
N SER A 808 -2.76 36.19 2.63
CA SER A 808 -1.77 35.54 1.76
C SER A 808 -1.81 34.01 1.83
N ALA A 809 -2.70 33.45 2.65
CA ALA A 809 -2.94 32.00 2.70
C ALA A 809 -3.30 31.48 1.30
N PHE A 810 -2.69 30.37 0.90
CA PHE A 810 -2.80 29.68 -0.39
C PHE A 810 -2.25 30.43 -1.61
N LYS A 811 -1.70 31.65 -1.46
CA LYS A 811 -1.19 32.46 -2.57
C LYS A 811 -0.21 31.73 -3.50
N ASN A 812 0.61 30.83 -2.95
CA ASN A 812 1.61 30.06 -3.71
C ASN A 812 1.21 28.60 -3.92
N SER A 813 -0.03 28.21 -3.63
CA SER A 813 -0.49 26.82 -3.74
C SER A 813 -0.97 26.51 -5.16
N SER A 814 -0.04 26.46 -6.12
CA SER A 814 -0.36 26.28 -7.55
C SER A 814 -1.04 24.95 -7.89
N ALA A 815 -0.91 23.93 -7.03
CA ALA A 815 -1.60 22.64 -7.16
C ALA A 815 -3.04 22.64 -6.61
N LEU A 816 -3.52 23.74 -6.01
CA LEU A 816 -4.83 23.81 -5.38
C LEU A 816 -5.94 23.64 -6.42
N VAL A 817 -6.75 22.60 -6.25
CA VAL A 817 -7.91 22.25 -7.09
C VAL A 817 -9.22 22.67 -6.43
N THR A 818 -9.33 22.56 -5.11
CA THR A 818 -10.54 22.90 -4.36
C THR A 818 -10.23 23.81 -3.18
N LEU A 819 -10.95 24.93 -3.12
CA LEU A 819 -10.96 25.83 -1.97
C LEU A 819 -12.40 26.06 -1.51
N ASP A 820 -12.79 25.39 -0.42
CA ASP A 820 -14.09 25.58 0.24
C ASP A 820 -13.92 26.35 1.55
N LEU A 821 -14.44 27.59 1.59
CA LEU A 821 -14.50 28.47 2.75
C LEU A 821 -15.94 28.90 3.09
N ARG A 822 -16.94 28.19 2.58
CA ARG A 822 -18.36 28.57 2.74
C ARG A 822 -18.80 28.62 4.20
N HIS A 823 -19.87 29.36 4.50
CA HIS A 823 -20.48 29.40 5.84
C HIS A 823 -19.45 29.72 6.95
N ASN A 824 -18.75 30.85 6.79
CA ASN A 824 -17.81 31.40 7.78
C ASN A 824 -18.15 32.88 8.06
N ARG A 825 -17.27 33.60 8.73
CA ARG A 825 -17.39 35.04 9.05
C ARG A 825 -16.29 35.86 8.34
N LEU A 826 -15.83 35.41 7.18
CA LEU A 826 -14.74 36.06 6.44
C LEU A 826 -15.17 37.44 5.93
N THR A 827 -14.26 38.41 5.98
CA THR A 827 -14.51 39.82 5.62
C THR A 827 -13.54 40.30 4.55
N GLY A 828 -13.68 41.54 4.07
CA GLY A 828 -12.77 42.11 3.07
C GLY A 828 -13.07 41.60 1.65
N ASN A 829 -12.13 41.82 0.73
CA ASN A 829 -12.32 41.51 -0.69
C ASN A 829 -11.71 40.15 -1.05
N ILE A 830 -12.12 39.56 -2.18
CA ILE A 830 -11.39 38.44 -2.79
C ILE A 830 -10.04 38.98 -3.29
N PRO A 831 -8.88 38.39 -2.89
CA PRO A 831 -7.58 38.89 -3.32
C PRO A 831 -7.26 38.63 -4.79
N ASP A 832 -6.54 39.56 -5.43
CA ASP A 832 -6.16 39.45 -6.85
C ASP A 832 -5.29 38.23 -7.16
N TRP A 833 -4.50 37.76 -6.20
CA TRP A 833 -3.65 36.58 -6.39
C TRP A 833 -4.43 35.30 -6.61
N ILE A 834 -5.76 35.27 -6.37
CA ILE A 834 -6.58 34.10 -6.67
C ILE A 834 -6.42 33.67 -8.14
N GLY A 835 -6.24 34.63 -9.05
CA GLY A 835 -6.02 34.37 -10.47
C GLY A 835 -4.73 33.62 -10.80
N ASN A 836 -3.79 33.51 -9.85
CA ASN A 836 -2.55 32.76 -10.03
C ASN A 836 -2.71 31.25 -9.74
N LEU A 837 -3.86 30.82 -9.21
CA LEU A 837 -4.12 29.41 -8.88
C LEU A 837 -4.61 28.64 -10.11
N SER A 838 -3.71 28.38 -11.05
CA SER A 838 -4.05 27.81 -12.36
C SER A 838 -4.76 26.45 -12.33
N SER A 839 -4.57 25.65 -11.27
CA SER A 839 -5.22 24.34 -11.11
C SER A 839 -6.61 24.42 -10.46
N LEU A 840 -7.03 25.59 -9.99
CA LEU A 840 -8.24 25.73 -9.17
C LEU A 840 -9.49 25.43 -10.02
N SER A 841 -10.23 24.41 -9.61
CA SER A 841 -11.46 23.96 -10.28
C SER A 841 -12.72 24.28 -9.49
N ILE A 842 -12.64 24.31 -8.17
CA ILE A 842 -13.78 24.57 -7.28
C ILE A 842 -13.43 25.69 -6.31
N LEU A 843 -14.20 26.78 -6.34
CA LEU A 843 -14.08 27.92 -5.43
C LEU A 843 -15.43 28.21 -4.76
N LEU A 844 -15.54 27.91 -3.47
CA LEU A 844 -16.78 28.07 -2.69
C LEU A 844 -16.56 29.07 -1.55
N LEU A 845 -17.16 30.25 -1.65
CA LEU A 845 -17.09 31.34 -0.67
C LEU A 845 -18.47 31.73 -0.12
N LYS A 846 -19.51 30.93 -0.41
CA LYS A 846 -20.90 31.15 -0.01
C LYS A 846 -21.06 31.53 1.46
N ALA A 847 -22.01 32.40 1.77
CA ALA A 847 -22.43 32.72 3.15
C ALA A 847 -21.27 33.20 4.03
N ASN A 848 -20.68 34.34 3.64
CA ASN A 848 -19.64 35.05 4.37
C ASN A 848 -19.99 36.55 4.47
N HIS A 849 -19.04 37.38 4.88
CA HIS A 849 -19.17 38.84 4.91
C HIS A 849 -18.20 39.52 3.93
N LEU A 850 -17.85 38.83 2.83
CA LEU A 850 -16.96 39.35 1.80
C LEU A 850 -17.64 40.51 1.05
N GLN A 851 -16.85 41.50 0.66
CA GLN A 851 -17.34 42.75 0.08
C GLN A 851 -16.44 43.21 -1.08
N GLY A 852 -16.71 44.40 -1.60
CA GLY A 852 -15.98 44.96 -2.74
C GLY A 852 -16.47 44.39 -4.08
N MET A 853 -15.67 44.57 -5.12
CA MET A 853 -15.98 44.04 -6.45
C MET A 853 -15.41 42.63 -6.62
N ILE A 854 -16.04 41.81 -7.47
CA ILE A 854 -15.45 40.54 -7.90
C ILE A 854 -14.21 40.86 -8.75
N PRO A 855 -13.00 40.40 -8.37
CA PRO A 855 -11.76 40.81 -9.02
C PRO A 855 -11.63 40.18 -10.41
N ILE A 856 -11.22 40.99 -11.41
CA ILE A 856 -10.95 40.53 -12.79
C ILE A 856 -9.98 39.34 -12.86
N PRO A 857 -8.92 39.24 -12.02
CA PRO A 857 -8.06 38.06 -11.97
C PRO A 857 -8.77 36.70 -11.83
N ILE A 858 -10.00 36.63 -11.32
CA ILE A 858 -10.77 35.37 -11.27
C ILE A 858 -10.97 34.76 -12.68
N CYS A 859 -11.01 35.60 -13.71
CA CYS A 859 -11.14 35.19 -15.11
C CYS A 859 -9.88 34.49 -15.66
N LEU A 860 -8.77 34.46 -14.92
CA LEU A 860 -7.54 33.75 -15.29
C LEU A 860 -7.58 32.26 -14.90
N LEU A 861 -8.59 31.85 -14.11
CA LEU A 861 -8.76 30.48 -13.64
C LEU A 861 -9.29 29.57 -14.74
N GLY A 862 -8.40 29.12 -15.64
CA GLY A 862 -8.77 28.33 -16.82
C GLY A 862 -9.47 27.00 -16.52
N ASN A 863 -9.23 26.40 -15.35
CA ASN A 863 -9.78 25.10 -14.94
C ASN A 863 -11.01 25.19 -14.03
N LEU A 864 -11.52 26.39 -13.76
CA LEU A 864 -12.64 26.60 -12.85
C LEU A 864 -13.94 26.05 -13.44
N THR A 865 -14.60 25.16 -12.70
CA THR A 865 -15.88 24.55 -13.07
C THR A 865 -17.00 24.90 -12.10
N MET A 866 -16.66 25.29 -10.87
CA MET A 866 -17.64 25.62 -9.85
C MET A 866 -17.24 26.90 -9.11
N LEU A 867 -18.12 27.90 -9.15
CA LEU A 867 -17.95 29.18 -8.49
C LEU A 867 -19.20 29.52 -7.67
N ASP A 868 -19.07 29.52 -6.35
CA ASP A 868 -20.16 29.93 -5.45
C ASP A 868 -19.72 31.11 -4.59
N LEU A 869 -20.20 32.30 -4.93
CA LEU A 869 -19.98 33.55 -4.20
C LEU A 869 -21.26 34.03 -3.50
N SER A 870 -22.28 33.18 -3.44
CA SER A 870 -23.62 33.56 -2.99
C SER A 870 -23.66 34.00 -1.52
N ASN A 871 -24.67 34.79 -1.15
CA ASN A 871 -24.89 35.24 0.22
C ASN A 871 -23.66 35.95 0.82
N ASN A 872 -23.24 37.03 0.17
CA ASN A 872 -22.14 37.91 0.57
C ASN A 872 -22.56 39.38 0.38
N LYS A 873 -21.60 40.31 0.36
CA LYS A 873 -21.82 41.75 0.18
C LYS A 873 -21.08 42.28 -1.06
N PHE A 874 -20.91 41.46 -2.11
CA PHE A 874 -20.24 41.89 -3.34
C PHE A 874 -21.05 42.96 -4.07
N THR A 875 -20.35 43.92 -4.67
CA THR A 875 -20.91 45.11 -5.34
C THR A 875 -20.30 45.30 -6.73
N GLY A 876 -20.88 46.18 -7.54
CA GLY A 876 -20.40 46.46 -8.90
C GLY A 876 -20.84 45.41 -9.94
N PRO A 877 -20.36 45.54 -11.18
CA PRO A 877 -20.75 44.66 -12.28
C PRO A 877 -20.17 43.25 -12.17
N ILE A 878 -20.90 42.29 -12.74
CA ILE A 878 -20.39 40.94 -13.00
C ILE A 878 -19.24 41.05 -14.03
N PRO A 879 -18.07 40.44 -13.79
CA PRO A 879 -16.96 40.51 -14.75
C PRO A 879 -17.32 39.92 -16.12
N HIS A 880 -17.24 40.73 -17.17
CA HIS A 880 -17.55 40.31 -18.56
C HIS A 880 -16.61 39.21 -19.07
N CYS A 881 -15.43 39.03 -18.45
CA CYS A 881 -14.43 38.05 -18.84
C CYS A 881 -14.66 36.63 -18.32
N LEU A 882 -15.74 36.37 -17.56
CA LEU A 882 -16.03 35.03 -17.02
C LEU A 882 -16.19 33.97 -18.11
N ASN A 883 -16.52 34.37 -19.34
CA ASN A 883 -16.58 33.49 -20.50
C ASN A 883 -15.23 32.86 -20.90
N LYS A 884 -14.10 33.38 -20.40
CA LYS A 884 -12.76 32.83 -20.65
C LYS A 884 -12.46 31.58 -19.83
N ILE A 885 -13.28 31.28 -18.83
CA ILE A 885 -13.14 30.11 -17.97
C ILE A 885 -13.75 28.89 -18.68
N SER A 886 -13.03 27.77 -18.69
CA SER A 886 -13.51 26.52 -19.30
C SER A 886 -14.35 25.73 -18.29
N PHE A 887 -15.67 25.91 -18.30
CA PHE A 887 -16.62 25.15 -17.47
C PHE A 887 -16.89 23.72 -17.98
N GLY A 888 -15.86 23.01 -18.43
CA GLY A 888 -15.99 21.65 -18.99
C GLY A 888 -15.81 20.52 -17.97
N PRO A 889 -16.17 19.28 -18.33
CA PRO A 889 -15.88 18.11 -17.52
C PRO A 889 -14.38 17.98 -17.24
N THR A 890 -14.01 17.69 -16.00
CA THR A 890 -12.62 17.43 -15.63
C THR A 890 -12.54 16.40 -14.51
N ASP A 891 -11.63 15.45 -14.66
CA ASP A 891 -11.30 14.42 -13.69
C ASP A 891 -10.44 14.95 -12.53
N GLN A 892 -9.84 16.13 -12.69
CA GLN A 892 -9.00 16.78 -11.67
C GLN A 892 -9.74 17.00 -10.35
N LYS A 893 -11.05 17.26 -10.38
CA LYS A 893 -11.89 17.45 -9.18
C LYS A 893 -11.89 16.21 -8.27
N SER A 894 -11.88 15.02 -8.86
CA SER A 894 -11.86 13.74 -8.14
C SER A 894 -10.45 13.20 -7.88
N ASN A 895 -9.42 13.84 -8.45
CA ASN A 895 -8.05 13.34 -8.41
C ASN A 895 -7.32 13.80 -7.14
N LEU A 896 -7.33 12.95 -6.12
CA LEU A 896 -6.58 13.12 -4.87
C LEU A 896 -5.05 13.14 -5.09
N GLY A 897 -4.57 12.84 -6.30
CA GLY A 897 -3.19 12.46 -6.60
C GLY A 897 -2.96 11.03 -6.20
N SER A 898 -2.53 10.19 -7.14
CA SER A 898 -1.76 9.02 -6.73
C SER A 898 -0.55 9.57 -5.99
N THR A 899 -0.46 9.32 -4.69
CA THR A 899 0.83 8.88 -4.14
C THR A 899 1.22 7.75 -5.06
N GLY A 900 2.05 8.03 -6.07
CA GLY A 900 2.57 6.99 -6.94
C GLY A 900 3.04 5.93 -5.97
N GLY A 901 2.39 4.75 -6.03
CA GLY A 901 2.55 3.73 -5.00
C GLY A 901 4.02 3.69 -4.69
N TYR A 902 4.40 4.08 -3.48
CA TYR A 902 5.70 3.72 -2.98
C TYR A 902 5.57 2.21 -2.89
N THR A 903 5.75 1.53 -4.01
CA THR A 903 6.02 0.11 -4.03
C THR A 903 7.14 0.01 -3.03
N PHE A 904 6.85 -0.57 -1.87
CA PHE A 904 7.88 -1.06 -1.01
C PHE A 904 8.52 -2.16 -1.84
N GLY A 905 9.45 -1.77 -2.70
CA GLY A 905 10.41 -2.63 -3.31
C GLY A 905 11.35 -3.08 -2.21
N LYS A 906 10.84 -3.83 -1.23
CA LYS A 906 11.60 -4.89 -0.62
C LYS A 906 11.66 -6.01 -1.65
N SER A 907 12.43 -5.76 -2.70
CA SER A 907 13.12 -6.83 -3.41
C SER A 907 14.20 -7.36 -2.46
N THR A 908 13.78 -8.02 -1.40
CA THR A 908 14.66 -8.91 -0.69
C THR A 908 14.45 -10.28 -1.32
N TYR A 909 15.42 -10.69 -2.14
CA TYR A 909 15.57 -12.06 -2.61
C TYR A 909 15.45 -13.02 -1.42
N PHE A 910 14.27 -13.61 -1.20
CA PHE A 910 14.07 -14.66 -0.20
C PHE A 910 13.20 -15.80 -0.76
N GLU A 911 13.59 -17.01 -0.39
CA GLU A 911 13.50 -18.22 -1.22
C GLU A 911 12.24 -19.07 -1.00
N THR A 912 11.13 -18.53 -0.48
CA THR A 912 9.93 -19.36 -0.19
C THR A 912 8.68 -18.98 -1.00
N LYS A 913 8.04 -19.99 -1.62
CA LYS A 913 6.83 -19.83 -2.45
C LYS A 913 5.59 -19.33 -1.68
N THR A 914 5.58 -19.40 -0.34
CA THR A 914 4.56 -18.77 0.52
C THR A 914 4.76 -17.26 0.68
N GLN A 915 5.99 -16.75 0.47
CA GLN A 915 6.31 -15.31 0.55
C GLN A 915 5.78 -14.50 -0.65
N ILE A 916 5.68 -15.11 -1.83
CA ILE A 916 5.09 -14.50 -3.04
C ILE A 916 3.62 -14.10 -2.80
N LEU A 917 2.92 -14.75 -1.86
CA LEU A 917 1.55 -14.40 -1.46
C LEU A 917 1.48 -13.21 -0.50
N TYR A 918 2.57 -12.86 0.18
CA TYR A 918 2.66 -11.60 0.94
C TYR A 918 2.80 -10.41 -0.02
N GLU A 919 3.48 -10.58 -1.15
CA GLU A 919 3.84 -9.46 -2.05
C GLU A 919 2.81 -9.20 -3.17
N THR A 920 2.01 -10.21 -3.57
CA THR A 920 1.21 -10.10 -4.82
C THR A 920 -0.20 -9.52 -4.68
N GLU A 921 -0.73 -9.34 -3.46
CA GLU A 921 -2.08 -8.76 -3.25
C GLU A 921 -2.14 -7.60 -2.24
N ASP A 922 -1.09 -7.33 -1.45
CA ASP A 922 -1.15 -6.39 -0.32
C ASP A 922 -0.60 -4.97 -0.60
N ASP A 923 0.30 -4.80 -1.58
CA ASP A 923 0.97 -3.51 -1.82
C ASP A 923 0.04 -2.38 -2.29
N ASP A 924 -1.14 -2.71 -2.83
CA ASP A 924 -2.09 -1.72 -3.35
C ASP A 924 -3.10 -1.21 -2.29
N TYR A 925 -3.18 -1.85 -1.11
CA TYR A 925 -4.20 -1.54 -0.09
C TYR A 925 -3.71 -0.64 1.05
N PHE A 926 -2.40 -0.65 1.38
CA PHE A 926 -1.90 -0.03 2.60
C PHE A 926 -1.37 1.40 2.46
N LEU A 927 -1.35 1.95 1.24
CA LEU A 927 -0.82 3.30 0.95
C LEU A 927 -1.86 4.29 0.42
N ASN A 928 -3.13 3.89 0.32
CA ASN A 928 -4.15 4.76 -0.26
C ASN A 928 -4.68 5.75 0.77
N VAL A 929 -4.48 7.03 0.45
CA VAL A 929 -5.29 8.17 0.88
C VAL A 929 -6.77 7.77 0.78
N ASP A 930 -7.49 7.70 1.90
CA ASP A 930 -8.87 7.20 1.99
C ASP A 930 -9.89 8.36 1.97
N ALA A 931 -9.42 9.61 2.06
CA ALA A 931 -10.26 10.80 1.94
C ALA A 931 -11.13 10.76 0.69
N GLN A 932 -12.45 10.77 0.89
CA GLN A 932 -13.39 10.97 -0.20
C GLN A 932 -13.65 12.46 -0.39
N GLN A 933 -13.20 13.02 -1.52
CA GLN A 933 -13.53 14.41 -1.89
C GLN A 933 -15.05 14.60 -1.96
N GLU A 934 -15.61 15.49 -1.15
CA GLU A 934 -17.04 15.81 -1.12
C GLU A 934 -17.21 17.33 -1.16
N VAL A 935 -18.11 17.84 -2.02
CA VAL A 935 -18.44 19.26 -2.09
C VAL A 935 -19.95 19.46 -2.13
N GLU A 936 -20.44 20.52 -1.51
CA GLU A 936 -21.85 20.88 -1.61
C GLU A 936 -22.04 22.10 -2.50
N PHE A 937 -23.00 22.00 -3.42
CA PHE A 937 -23.35 23.07 -4.34
C PHE A 937 -24.86 23.21 -4.47
N THR A 938 -25.34 24.44 -4.59
CA THR A 938 -26.78 24.74 -4.71
C THR A 938 -27.17 24.85 -6.17
N THR A 939 -28.10 24.00 -6.60
CA THR A 939 -28.66 24.02 -7.96
C THR A 939 -30.08 23.49 -7.92
N LYS A 940 -30.93 23.85 -8.88
CA LYS A 940 -32.33 23.40 -8.93
C LYS A 940 -33.08 23.62 -7.61
N ARG A 941 -32.82 24.76 -6.94
CA ARG A 941 -33.38 25.17 -5.64
C ARG A 941 -33.01 24.31 -4.42
N ASN A 942 -32.13 23.32 -4.56
CA ASN A 942 -31.67 22.45 -3.47
C ASN A 942 -30.14 22.50 -3.32
N THR A 943 -29.64 22.27 -2.11
CA THR A 943 -28.22 22.03 -1.87
C THR A 943 -27.96 20.53 -1.90
N TYR A 944 -27.06 20.11 -2.79
CA TYR A 944 -26.67 18.70 -2.94
C TYR A 944 -25.22 18.53 -2.53
N SER A 945 -24.91 17.37 -1.92
CA SER A 945 -23.54 16.91 -1.71
C SER A 945 -23.11 16.01 -2.87
N TYR A 946 -21.96 16.33 -3.46
CA TYR A 946 -21.36 15.64 -4.58
C TYR A 946 -20.04 15.02 -4.15
N LYS A 947 -20.00 13.68 -4.15
CA LYS A 947 -18.80 12.89 -3.83
C LYS A 947 -17.95 12.67 -5.07
N ALA A 948 -16.65 12.43 -4.86
CA ALA A 948 -15.65 12.13 -5.87
C ALA A 948 -16.15 11.04 -6.84
N GLY A 949 -15.92 11.25 -8.13
CA GLY A 949 -16.35 10.36 -9.21
C GLY A 949 -16.99 11.12 -10.37
N ASP A 950 -17.60 10.39 -11.28
CA ASP A 950 -18.12 10.93 -12.56
C ASP A 950 -19.08 12.11 -12.36
N ILE A 951 -19.96 12.05 -11.35
CA ILE A 951 -20.96 13.08 -11.10
C ILE A 951 -20.28 14.42 -10.73
N LEU A 952 -19.35 14.41 -9.79
CA LEU A 952 -18.60 15.62 -9.43
C LEU A 952 -17.80 16.16 -10.61
N ASN A 953 -17.23 15.27 -11.43
CA ASN A 953 -16.42 15.64 -12.60
C ASN A 953 -17.25 16.31 -13.71
N LEU A 954 -18.50 15.91 -13.89
CA LEU A 954 -19.43 16.46 -14.89
C LEU A 954 -20.07 17.79 -14.46
N LEU A 955 -20.25 18.03 -13.16
CA LEU A 955 -20.97 19.20 -12.67
C LEU A 955 -20.19 20.51 -12.89
N SER A 956 -20.89 21.53 -13.38
CA SER A 956 -20.38 22.89 -13.54
C SER A 956 -21.45 23.93 -13.20
N GLY A 957 -21.09 25.00 -12.50
CA GLY A 957 -22.07 26.00 -12.10
C GLY A 957 -21.51 27.28 -11.48
N ILE A 958 -22.30 28.35 -11.61
CA ILE A 958 -22.03 29.67 -11.04
C ILE A 958 -23.22 30.10 -10.19
N ASP A 959 -22.97 30.38 -8.90
CA ASP A 959 -23.94 31.01 -8.01
C ASP A 959 -23.39 32.34 -7.47
N LEU A 960 -23.98 33.44 -7.90
CA LEU A 960 -23.68 34.81 -7.46
C LEU A 960 -24.86 35.43 -6.69
N SER A 961 -25.84 34.61 -6.30
CA SER A 961 -27.09 35.10 -5.72
C SER A 961 -26.92 35.74 -4.35
N CYS A 962 -27.92 36.50 -3.90
CA CYS A 962 -27.94 37.12 -2.57
C CYS A 962 -26.70 37.99 -2.32
N ASN A 963 -26.46 38.94 -3.23
CA ASN A 963 -25.37 39.91 -3.16
C ASN A 963 -25.91 41.32 -3.49
N CYS A 964 -25.02 42.30 -3.62
CA CYS A 964 -25.34 43.68 -4.01
C CYS A 964 -24.83 44.01 -5.43
N LEU A 965 -24.69 43.02 -6.31
CA LEU A 965 -24.16 43.22 -7.67
C LEU A 965 -25.08 44.13 -8.48
N SER A 966 -24.52 44.98 -9.33
CA SER A 966 -25.23 46.01 -10.09
C SER A 966 -24.75 46.07 -11.54
N GLY A 967 -25.34 46.92 -12.38
CA GLY A 967 -25.02 46.95 -13.81
C GLY A 967 -25.75 45.87 -14.62
N GLU A 968 -25.42 45.77 -15.90
CA GLU A 968 -26.06 44.83 -16.83
C GLU A 968 -25.45 43.42 -16.73
N ILE A 969 -26.24 42.41 -17.09
CA ILE A 969 -25.76 41.03 -17.25
C ILE A 969 -24.86 40.98 -18.50
N PRO A 970 -23.57 40.60 -18.40
CA PRO A 970 -22.69 40.52 -19.56
C PRO A 970 -23.20 39.52 -20.59
N LEU A 971 -23.26 39.94 -21.86
CA LEU A 971 -23.67 39.07 -22.97
C LEU A 971 -22.72 37.89 -23.16
N GLU A 972 -21.47 38.04 -22.74
CA GLU A 972 -20.42 37.04 -22.82
C GLU A 972 -20.73 35.79 -21.99
N LEU A 973 -21.51 35.91 -20.91
CA LEU A 973 -21.93 34.76 -20.11
C LEU A 973 -22.71 33.72 -20.93
N GLY A 974 -23.38 34.13 -22.00
CA GLY A 974 -24.06 33.23 -22.92
C GLY A 974 -23.13 32.27 -23.66
N TYR A 975 -21.81 32.49 -23.65
CA TYR A 975 -20.84 31.60 -24.30
C TYR A 975 -20.29 30.48 -23.40
N LEU A 976 -20.81 30.35 -22.17
CA LEU A 976 -20.46 29.27 -21.24
C LEU A 976 -21.20 27.97 -21.60
N SER A 977 -20.87 27.36 -22.74
CA SER A 977 -21.67 26.26 -23.35
C SER A 977 -21.91 25.05 -22.44
N ASN A 978 -20.97 24.78 -21.53
CA ASN A 978 -20.95 23.57 -20.70
C ASN A 978 -21.46 23.81 -19.26
N ILE A 979 -22.10 24.95 -18.98
CA ILE A 979 -22.60 25.28 -17.64
C ILE A 979 -23.94 24.59 -17.35
N HIS A 980 -24.07 23.94 -16.19
CA HIS A 980 -25.30 23.26 -15.78
C HIS A 980 -26.19 24.13 -14.88
N ALA A 981 -25.59 25.05 -14.12
CA ALA A 981 -26.32 25.91 -13.18
C ALA A 981 -25.83 27.36 -13.22
N LEU A 982 -26.76 28.32 -13.37
CA LEU A 982 -26.49 29.75 -13.27
C LEU A 982 -27.53 30.43 -12.38
N ASN A 983 -27.08 30.97 -11.25
CA ASN A 983 -27.94 31.68 -10.31
C ASN A 983 -27.42 33.11 -10.07
N LEU A 984 -28.17 34.10 -10.53
CA LEU A 984 -27.90 35.53 -10.37
C LEU A 984 -28.97 36.23 -9.52
N SER A 985 -29.84 35.46 -8.87
CA SER A 985 -31.00 35.99 -8.15
C SER A 985 -30.63 36.87 -6.95
N HIS A 986 -31.57 37.68 -6.47
CA HIS A 986 -31.38 38.54 -5.29
C HIS A 986 -30.14 39.45 -5.41
N ASN A 987 -30.12 40.29 -6.44
CA ASN A 987 -29.09 41.30 -6.69
C ASN A 987 -29.74 42.63 -7.14
N ASN A 988 -28.93 43.60 -7.57
CA ASN A 988 -29.36 44.89 -8.12
C ASN A 988 -29.09 45.00 -9.64
N LEU A 989 -29.13 43.88 -10.37
CA LEU A 989 -28.83 43.86 -11.81
C LEU A 989 -29.92 44.58 -12.62
N ILE A 990 -29.51 45.30 -13.65
CA ILE A 990 -30.37 46.12 -14.53
C ILE A 990 -30.19 45.70 -16.00
N GLY A 991 -30.91 46.34 -16.91
CA GLY A 991 -30.84 46.05 -18.35
C GLY A 991 -31.66 44.81 -18.73
N SER A 992 -31.53 44.37 -19.97
CA SER A 992 -32.27 43.23 -20.50
C SER A 992 -31.58 41.89 -20.25
N ILE A 993 -32.36 40.81 -20.27
CA ILE A 993 -31.82 39.44 -20.29
C ILE A 993 -31.10 39.24 -21.63
N PRO A 994 -29.80 38.87 -21.66
CA PRO A 994 -29.07 38.69 -22.91
C PRO A 994 -29.67 37.58 -23.78
N THR A 995 -29.85 37.88 -25.07
CA THR A 995 -30.31 36.86 -26.04
C THR A 995 -29.31 35.72 -26.20
N THR A 996 -28.01 35.97 -25.95
CA THR A 996 -26.93 34.98 -25.99
C THR A 996 -27.12 33.83 -25.01
N PHE A 997 -27.97 33.96 -23.99
CA PHE A 997 -28.28 32.86 -23.06
C PHE A 997 -28.94 31.66 -23.76
N SER A 998 -29.50 31.82 -24.96
CA SER A 998 -29.97 30.70 -25.78
C SER A 998 -28.86 29.73 -26.20
N ASN A 999 -27.59 30.11 -26.07
CA ASN A 999 -26.42 29.28 -26.39
C ASN A 999 -25.99 28.35 -25.24
N LEU A 1000 -26.55 28.49 -24.04
CA LEU A 1000 -26.22 27.67 -22.86
C LEU A 1000 -26.88 26.28 -22.95
N LYS A 1001 -26.51 25.48 -23.95
CA LYS A 1001 -27.27 24.28 -24.32
C LYS A 1001 -27.30 23.19 -23.23
N GLU A 1002 -26.35 23.16 -22.29
CA GLU A 1002 -26.31 22.18 -21.18
C GLU A 1002 -26.97 22.68 -19.88
N ILE A 1003 -27.53 23.90 -19.86
CA ILE A 1003 -28.07 24.48 -18.63
C ILE A 1003 -29.32 23.75 -18.13
N GLU A 1004 -29.30 23.42 -16.84
CA GLU A 1004 -30.38 22.74 -16.14
C GLU A 1004 -31.11 23.65 -15.15
N SER A 1005 -30.43 24.69 -14.64
CA SER A 1005 -30.99 25.63 -13.66
C SER A 1005 -30.58 27.06 -13.99
N LEU A 1006 -31.56 27.93 -14.27
CA LEU A 1006 -31.36 29.35 -14.54
C LEU A 1006 -32.25 30.20 -13.64
N ASP A 1007 -31.67 30.93 -12.70
CA ASP A 1007 -32.41 31.81 -11.78
C ASP A 1007 -31.92 33.25 -11.87
N LEU A 1008 -32.80 34.15 -12.31
CA LEU A 1008 -32.58 35.59 -12.49
C LEU A 1008 -33.54 36.42 -11.61
N SER A 1009 -34.26 35.77 -10.69
CA SER A 1009 -35.31 36.41 -9.91
C SER A 1009 -34.79 37.49 -8.94
N HIS A 1010 -35.67 38.34 -8.44
CA HIS A 1010 -35.35 39.39 -7.46
C HIS A 1010 -34.19 40.29 -7.92
N ASN A 1011 -34.38 40.94 -9.06
CA ASN A 1011 -33.44 41.91 -9.64
C ASN A 1011 -34.21 43.13 -10.17
N LYS A 1012 -33.55 44.01 -10.95
CA LYS A 1012 -34.15 45.19 -11.59
C LYS A 1012 -34.08 45.07 -13.13
N LEU A 1013 -34.12 43.85 -13.65
CA LEU A 1013 -34.04 43.58 -15.09
C LEU A 1013 -35.28 44.11 -15.80
N ASN A 1014 -35.12 44.58 -17.03
CA ASN A 1014 -36.18 45.17 -17.86
C ASN A 1014 -36.16 44.63 -19.30
N GLY A 1015 -36.98 45.19 -20.19
CA GLY A 1015 -37.14 44.66 -21.54
C GLY A 1015 -37.97 43.37 -21.57
N SER A 1016 -37.88 42.60 -22.65
CA SER A 1016 -38.65 41.35 -22.81
C SER A 1016 -37.82 40.10 -22.51
N ILE A 1017 -38.48 39.02 -22.11
CA ILE A 1017 -37.83 37.70 -22.00
C ILE A 1017 -37.49 37.22 -23.42
N PRO A 1018 -36.22 36.91 -23.74
CA PRO A 1018 -35.84 36.48 -25.09
C PRO A 1018 -36.56 35.20 -25.51
N PRO A 1019 -37.31 35.19 -26.63
CA PRO A 1019 -38.01 33.99 -27.09
C PRO A 1019 -37.05 32.86 -27.50
N GLN A 1020 -35.79 33.18 -27.80
CA GLN A 1020 -34.74 32.19 -28.12
C GLN A 1020 -34.42 31.25 -26.96
N LEU A 1021 -34.76 31.60 -25.71
CA LEU A 1021 -34.54 30.72 -24.55
C LEU A 1021 -35.35 29.42 -24.62
N ILE A 1022 -36.40 29.36 -25.46
CA ILE A 1022 -37.19 28.14 -25.68
C ILE A 1022 -36.32 26.98 -26.21
N GLU A 1023 -35.17 27.27 -26.83
CA GLU A 1023 -34.22 26.27 -27.32
C GLU A 1023 -33.40 25.56 -26.22
N LEU A 1024 -33.56 25.94 -24.95
CA LEU A 1024 -32.86 25.33 -23.81
C LEU A 1024 -33.57 24.05 -23.36
N ASN A 1025 -33.19 22.92 -23.97
CA ASN A 1025 -33.91 21.65 -23.82
C ASN A 1025 -33.65 20.90 -22.50
N PHE A 1026 -32.57 21.21 -21.78
CA PHE A 1026 -32.21 20.58 -20.50
C PHE A 1026 -32.68 21.38 -19.27
N LEU A 1027 -33.24 22.57 -19.48
CA LEU A 1027 -33.63 23.48 -18.40
C LEU A 1027 -34.75 22.87 -17.55
N ALA A 1028 -34.44 22.55 -16.30
CA ALA A 1028 -35.36 21.96 -15.33
C ALA A 1028 -35.92 23.00 -14.34
N VAL A 1029 -35.16 24.07 -14.06
CA VAL A 1029 -35.58 25.16 -13.18
C VAL A 1029 -35.32 26.50 -13.87
N PHE A 1030 -36.36 27.32 -13.94
CA PHE A 1030 -36.31 28.67 -14.49
C PHE A 1030 -37.06 29.66 -13.58
N SER A 1031 -36.47 30.81 -13.31
CA SER A 1031 -37.15 31.90 -12.62
C SER A 1031 -36.66 33.27 -13.07
N VAL A 1032 -37.61 34.15 -13.39
CA VAL A 1032 -37.41 35.58 -13.65
C VAL A 1032 -38.35 36.44 -12.80
N ALA A 1033 -38.87 35.84 -11.73
CA ALA A 1033 -39.80 36.49 -10.82
C ALA A 1033 -39.22 37.77 -10.20
N ASP A 1034 -40.09 38.69 -9.80
CA ASP A 1034 -39.73 39.93 -9.09
C ASP A 1034 -38.64 40.75 -9.81
N ASN A 1035 -38.99 41.19 -11.02
CA ASN A 1035 -38.17 42.06 -11.88
C ASN A 1035 -39.07 43.16 -12.51
N ASN A 1036 -38.54 43.94 -13.46
CA ASN A 1036 -39.28 44.96 -14.21
C ASN A 1036 -39.44 44.56 -15.70
N LEU A 1037 -39.59 43.27 -15.98
CA LEU A 1037 -39.73 42.74 -17.33
C LEU A 1037 -41.09 43.08 -17.93
N SER A 1038 -41.14 43.15 -19.26
CA SER A 1038 -42.28 43.61 -20.05
C SER A 1038 -42.51 42.76 -21.29
N GLY A 1039 -43.72 42.79 -21.84
CA GLY A 1039 -44.06 42.03 -23.05
C GLY A 1039 -44.65 40.66 -22.76
N ARG A 1040 -44.72 39.81 -23.79
CA ARG A 1040 -45.36 38.50 -23.69
C ARG A 1040 -44.40 37.47 -23.08
N THR A 1041 -44.92 36.58 -22.23
CA THR A 1041 -44.18 35.39 -21.76
C THR A 1041 -43.77 34.49 -22.96
N PRO A 1042 -42.65 33.74 -22.86
CA PRO A 1042 -42.25 32.79 -23.89
C PRO A 1042 -43.37 31.78 -24.21
N GLU A 1043 -43.40 31.29 -25.45
CA GLU A 1043 -44.34 30.23 -25.81
C GLU A 1043 -44.09 28.99 -24.95
N ARG A 1044 -45.18 28.36 -24.48
CA ARG A 1044 -45.16 27.15 -23.67
C ARG A 1044 -44.79 25.91 -24.51
N LYS A 1045 -43.58 25.89 -25.07
CA LYS A 1045 -42.98 24.82 -25.87
C LYS A 1045 -41.72 24.30 -25.18
N GLY A 1046 -41.40 23.02 -25.39
CA GLY A 1046 -40.25 22.38 -24.76
C GLY A 1046 -40.31 22.50 -23.22
N GLN A 1047 -39.20 22.84 -22.59
CA GLN A 1047 -39.12 23.01 -21.14
C GLN A 1047 -39.96 24.18 -20.61
N PHE A 1048 -40.17 25.24 -21.39
CA PHE A 1048 -41.00 26.38 -20.98
C PHE A 1048 -42.49 26.02 -20.82
N GLY A 1049 -42.91 24.83 -21.23
CA GLY A 1049 -44.23 24.29 -20.93
C GLY A 1049 -44.41 23.89 -19.45
N THR A 1050 -43.33 23.56 -18.74
CA THR A 1050 -43.36 22.99 -17.38
C THR A 1050 -43.36 24.05 -16.28
N PHE A 1051 -42.89 25.26 -16.56
CA PHE A 1051 -42.84 26.35 -15.59
C PHE A 1051 -44.23 26.95 -15.35
N ASP A 1052 -44.54 27.23 -14.08
CA ASP A 1052 -45.82 27.76 -13.63
C ASP A 1052 -45.79 29.29 -13.47
N GLU A 1053 -46.87 29.85 -12.94
CA GLU A 1053 -47.01 31.29 -12.70
C GLU A 1053 -45.86 31.85 -11.85
N SER A 1054 -45.38 31.08 -10.86
CA SER A 1054 -44.39 31.53 -9.87
C SER A 1054 -43.07 31.95 -10.51
N SER A 1055 -42.68 31.33 -11.63
CA SER A 1055 -41.47 31.68 -12.38
C SER A 1055 -41.50 33.09 -12.99
N TYR A 1056 -42.67 33.73 -13.08
CA TYR A 1056 -42.87 35.01 -13.77
C TYR A 1056 -43.51 36.10 -12.90
N MET A 1057 -44.02 35.77 -11.71
CA MET A 1057 -44.71 36.71 -10.80
C MET A 1057 -43.84 37.92 -10.45
N GLY A 1058 -44.46 39.01 -9.99
CA GLY A 1058 -43.73 40.20 -9.58
C GLY A 1058 -43.20 41.08 -10.72
N ASN A 1059 -43.60 40.81 -11.97
CA ASN A 1059 -43.30 41.62 -13.15
C ASN A 1059 -44.57 42.29 -13.70
N PRO A 1060 -44.85 43.56 -13.36
CA PRO A 1060 -46.15 44.19 -13.67
C PRO A 1060 -46.47 44.35 -15.16
N LEU A 1061 -45.45 44.39 -16.02
CA LEU A 1061 -45.59 44.62 -17.46
C LEU A 1061 -45.53 43.33 -18.30
N LEU A 1062 -45.37 42.16 -17.67
CA LEU A 1062 -45.46 40.86 -18.34
C LEU A 1062 -46.91 40.40 -18.48
N TYR A 1063 -47.24 39.78 -19.60
CA TYR A 1063 -48.58 39.24 -19.87
C TYR A 1063 -48.54 37.96 -20.72
N GLY A 1064 -49.63 37.19 -20.69
CA GLY A 1064 -49.76 35.91 -21.39
C GLY A 1064 -49.47 34.68 -20.51
N PRO A 1065 -49.94 33.48 -20.91
CA PRO A 1065 -49.87 32.28 -20.07
C PRO A 1065 -48.42 31.93 -19.67
N PRO A 1066 -48.15 31.46 -18.43
CA PRO A 1066 -49.10 31.10 -17.37
C PRO A 1066 -49.71 32.25 -16.58
N LEU A 1067 -49.31 33.52 -16.81
CA LEU A 1067 -49.86 34.66 -16.07
C LEU A 1067 -51.34 34.90 -16.47
N PRO A 1068 -52.20 35.28 -15.51
CA PRO A 1068 -53.63 35.53 -15.75
C PRO A 1068 -53.91 36.79 -16.59
N ASN A 1069 -52.93 37.71 -16.72
CA ASN A 1069 -53.12 38.97 -17.42
C ASN A 1069 -53.16 38.80 -18.95
N THR A 1070 -54.31 39.07 -19.57
CA THR A 1070 -54.47 39.31 -21.01
C THR A 1070 -54.51 40.82 -21.27
N TRP A 1071 -53.54 41.36 -22.02
CA TRP A 1071 -53.46 42.81 -22.27
C TRP A 1071 -54.65 43.32 -23.10
N ASN A 1072 -55.57 44.08 -22.51
CA ASN A 1072 -56.57 44.86 -23.23
C ASN A 1072 -56.08 46.31 -23.42
N LYS A 1073 -56.01 46.76 -24.67
CA LYS A 1073 -55.78 48.18 -25.03
C LYS A 1073 -56.99 49.01 -24.61
N THR A 1074 -56.87 49.87 -23.59
CA THR A 1074 -57.40 51.25 -23.55
C THR A 1074 -57.05 51.90 -22.21
N GLY A 1075 -56.78 53.20 -22.25
CA GLY A 1075 -56.08 53.91 -21.20
C GLY A 1075 -56.92 54.66 -20.16
N LEU A 1076 -56.13 55.25 -19.27
CA LEU A 1076 -56.37 56.22 -18.19
C LEU A 1076 -56.77 55.73 -16.78
N PRO A 1077 -56.23 56.40 -15.73
CA PRO A 1077 -56.23 55.91 -14.36
C PRO A 1077 -57.42 56.46 -13.54
N SER A 1078 -57.90 55.69 -12.58
CA SER A 1078 -58.77 56.20 -11.50
C SER A 1078 -58.28 55.76 -10.13
N LYS A 1079 -58.12 56.76 -9.26
CA LYS A 1079 -57.83 56.66 -7.82
C LYS A 1079 -59.07 56.21 -7.01
N ASP A 1080 -58.76 55.63 -5.85
CA ASP A 1080 -59.56 55.52 -4.62
C ASP A 1080 -60.75 54.52 -4.66
N LYS A 1081 -60.99 53.63 -3.68
CA LYS A 1081 -60.74 53.65 -2.23
C LYS A 1081 -60.73 52.22 -1.66
N ARG A 1082 -60.16 52.12 -0.46
CA ARG A 1082 -60.01 50.99 0.47
C ARG A 1082 -61.34 50.28 0.78
N GLU A 1083 -61.32 48.95 0.94
CA GLU A 1083 -61.55 48.24 2.21
C GLU A 1083 -61.52 46.69 2.05
N GLU A 1084 -60.82 46.07 3.00
CA GLU A 1084 -60.97 44.73 3.62
C GLU A 1084 -60.98 43.40 2.84
N SER A 1085 -59.95 42.60 3.18
CA SER A 1085 -59.90 41.14 3.46
C SER A 1085 -60.44 40.10 2.47
N GLY A 1086 -59.55 39.15 2.16
CA GLY A 1086 -59.85 37.81 1.64
C GLY A 1086 -58.57 37.20 1.05
N GLY A 1087 -57.60 36.77 1.85
CA GLY A 1087 -57.64 35.45 2.50
C GLY A 1087 -57.40 34.39 1.43
N PHE A 1088 -56.14 34.03 1.15
CA PHE A 1088 -55.53 32.77 1.62
C PHE A 1088 -56.54 31.64 1.72
N ILE A 1089 -56.23 30.52 1.05
CA ILE A 1089 -56.82 29.18 1.18
C ILE A 1089 -57.73 29.11 2.40
N ASP A 1090 -59.02 28.92 2.15
CA ASP A 1090 -60.05 28.74 3.17
C ASP A 1090 -59.52 27.78 4.25
N MET A 1091 -59.08 28.35 5.37
CA MET A 1091 -58.48 27.61 6.48
C MET A 1091 -59.55 26.74 7.14
N ASP A 1092 -60.83 27.06 6.98
CA ASP A 1092 -61.93 26.22 7.40
C ASP A 1092 -62.04 25.02 6.46
N PHE A 1093 -61.90 25.20 5.13
CA PHE A 1093 -61.87 24.07 4.19
C PHE A 1093 -60.62 23.18 4.36
N PHE A 1094 -59.45 23.76 4.66
CA PHE A 1094 -58.24 23.01 5.00
C PHE A 1094 -58.38 22.28 6.34
N CYS A 1095 -58.88 22.93 7.39
CA CYS A 1095 -59.12 22.29 8.69
C CYS A 1095 -60.20 21.22 8.62
N ILE A 1096 -61.26 21.41 7.82
CA ILE A 1096 -62.32 20.42 7.59
C ILE A 1096 -61.77 19.25 6.78
N SER A 1097 -61.04 19.48 5.69
CA SER A 1097 -60.47 18.39 4.89
C SER A 1097 -59.37 17.62 5.64
N PHE A 1098 -58.52 18.31 6.39
CA PHE A 1098 -57.53 17.71 7.29
C PHE A 1098 -58.22 16.95 8.44
N GLY A 1099 -59.24 17.52 9.05
CA GLY A 1099 -60.02 16.89 10.13
C GLY A 1099 -60.78 15.64 9.67
N VAL A 1100 -61.39 15.68 8.48
CA VAL A 1100 -62.06 14.52 7.85
C VAL A 1100 -61.04 13.44 7.52
N SER A 1101 -59.90 13.81 6.92
CA SER A 1101 -58.83 12.86 6.60
C SER A 1101 -58.25 12.21 7.86
N TYR A 1102 -58.00 13.01 8.90
CA TYR A 1102 -57.51 12.55 10.20
C TYR A 1102 -58.51 11.59 10.86
N THR A 1103 -59.81 11.91 10.79
CA THR A 1103 -60.88 11.05 11.34
C THR A 1103 -61.01 9.74 10.58
N ILE A 1104 -60.91 9.74 9.25
CA ILE A 1104 -60.94 8.53 8.42
C ILE A 1104 -59.74 7.63 8.72
N VAL A 1105 -58.55 8.20 8.88
CA VAL A 1105 -57.34 7.44 9.25
C VAL A 1105 -57.48 6.84 10.64
N LEU A 1106 -57.98 7.59 11.62
CA LEU A 1106 -58.25 7.08 12.97
C LEU A 1106 -59.27 5.94 12.97
N LEU A 1107 -60.37 6.08 12.24
CA LEU A 1107 -61.37 5.04 12.09
C LEU A 1107 -60.82 3.83 11.34
N GLY A 1108 -59.95 4.03 10.35
CA GLY A 1108 -59.24 2.96 9.64
C GLY A 1108 -58.31 2.17 10.57
N ILE A 1109 -57.56 2.87 11.43
CA ILE A 1109 -56.71 2.24 12.44
C ILE A 1109 -57.57 1.46 13.45
N VAL A 1110 -58.66 2.04 13.97
CA VAL A 1110 -59.59 1.34 14.88
C VAL A 1110 -60.21 0.12 14.22
N ALA A 1111 -60.63 0.21 12.96
CA ALA A 1111 -61.17 -0.93 12.20
C ALA A 1111 -60.12 -2.03 12.00
N VAL A 1112 -58.88 -1.69 11.65
CA VAL A 1112 -57.77 -2.65 11.50
C VAL A 1112 -57.45 -3.33 12.84
N LEU A 1113 -57.47 -2.59 13.94
CA LEU A 1113 -57.25 -3.12 15.30
C LEU A 1113 -58.44 -3.95 15.82
N TYR A 1114 -59.65 -3.72 15.32
CA TYR A 1114 -60.85 -4.51 15.66
C TYR A 1114 -60.93 -5.81 14.85
N ILE A 1115 -60.58 -5.77 13.57
CA ILE A 1115 -60.68 -6.91 12.64
C ILE A 1115 -59.51 -7.88 12.80
N ASN A 1116 -58.30 -7.38 13.10
CA ASN A 1116 -57.10 -8.22 13.15
C ASN A 1116 -56.50 -8.32 14.57
N PRO A 1117 -56.69 -9.47 15.27
CA PRO A 1117 -56.19 -9.67 16.63
C PRO A 1117 -54.67 -9.55 16.77
N TYR A 1118 -53.92 -9.83 15.70
CA TYR A 1118 -52.46 -9.78 15.68
C TYR A 1118 -51.94 -8.33 15.77
N TRP A 1119 -52.48 -7.42 14.95
CA TRP A 1119 -52.10 -6.00 14.97
C TRP A 1119 -52.52 -5.31 16.27
N ARG A 1120 -53.62 -5.75 16.89
CA ARG A 1120 -54.03 -5.29 18.22
C ARG A 1120 -52.97 -5.61 19.29
N GLN A 1121 -52.42 -6.83 19.28
CA GLN A 1121 -51.38 -7.23 20.25
C GLN A 1121 -50.07 -6.47 20.04
N VAL A 1122 -49.66 -6.26 18.79
CA VAL A 1122 -48.45 -5.48 18.46
C VAL A 1122 -48.60 -4.02 18.89
N TRP A 1123 -49.77 -3.41 18.67
CA TRP A 1123 -50.02 -2.01 19.04
C TRP A 1123 -50.00 -1.78 20.56
N PHE A 1124 -50.64 -2.66 21.34
CA PHE A 1124 -50.60 -2.54 22.81
C PHE A 1124 -49.20 -2.81 23.38
N SER A 1125 -48.43 -3.72 22.78
CA SER A 1125 -47.02 -3.95 23.17
C SER A 1125 -46.14 -2.72 22.87
N PHE A 1126 -46.38 -2.03 21.76
CA PHE A 1126 -45.66 -0.78 21.44
C PHE A 1126 -45.97 0.35 22.43
N ILE A 1127 -47.24 0.53 22.81
CA ILE A 1127 -47.62 1.54 23.82
C ILE A 1127 -47.05 1.19 25.20
N GLU A 1128 -47.01 -0.09 25.58
CA GLU A 1128 -46.40 -0.54 26.83
C GLU A 1128 -44.89 -0.24 26.88
N VAL A 1129 -44.18 -0.41 25.75
CA VAL A 1129 -42.77 -0.04 25.59
C VAL A 1129 -42.55 1.48 25.64
N CYS A 1130 -43.47 2.28 25.09
CA CYS A 1130 -43.40 3.74 25.18
C CYS A 1130 -43.65 4.25 26.59
N ILE A 1131 -44.63 3.71 27.32
CA ILE A 1131 -44.94 4.10 28.70
C ILE A 1131 -43.80 3.70 29.65
N THR A 1132 -43.20 2.52 29.47
CA THR A 1132 -42.04 2.10 30.28
C THR A 1132 -40.78 2.92 30.00
N LYS A 1133 -40.59 3.42 28.76
CA LYS A 1133 -39.49 4.35 28.43
C LYS A 1133 -39.71 5.79 28.93
N SER A 1134 -40.95 6.20 29.20
CA SER A 1134 -41.27 7.54 29.73
C SER A 1134 -41.29 7.63 31.27
N PHE A 1135 -41.15 6.51 32.00
CA PHE A 1135 -41.18 6.49 33.47
C PHE A 1135 -39.79 6.59 34.16
N TYR A 1136 -38.69 6.62 33.41
CA TYR A 1136 -37.32 6.69 33.97
C TYR A 1136 -36.63 8.07 33.87
N PHE A 1137 -37.38 9.15 33.62
CA PHE A 1137 -36.82 10.50 33.43
C PHE A 1137 -37.13 11.53 34.55
N PHE A 1138 -37.64 11.11 35.71
CA PHE A 1138 -37.78 11.99 36.89
C PHE A 1138 -37.40 11.28 38.18
N GLY A 1139 -36.21 11.62 38.72
CA GLY A 1139 -35.80 11.21 40.06
C GLY A 1139 -34.33 11.49 40.34
N CYS A 1140 -34.01 12.71 40.77
CA CYS A 1140 -33.16 13.03 41.94
C CYS A 1140 -32.64 14.47 41.89
N ASP A 1141 -33.32 15.35 42.63
CA ASP A 1141 -32.71 16.48 43.35
C ASP A 1141 -33.42 16.55 44.71
N PHE A 1142 -32.72 16.15 45.79
CA PHE A 1142 -32.79 16.64 47.18
C PHE A 1142 -32.05 15.67 48.12
N LEU A 1143 -30.71 15.81 48.18
CA LEU A 1143 -29.90 16.08 49.38
C LEU A 1143 -28.40 16.08 49.06
#